data_AF-A0A3C0TIN9-F1
#
_entry.id   AF-A0A3C0TIN9-F1
#
_cell.length_a   1.000
_cell.length_b   1.000
_cell.length_c   1.000
_cell.angle_alpha   90.00
_cell.angle_beta   90.00
_cell.angle_gamma   90.00
#
_symmetry.space_group_name_H-M   'P 1'
#
loop_
_entity.id
_entity.type
_entity.pdbx_description
1 polymer ?
#
loop_
_entity_poly.entity_id
_entity_poly.type
_entity_poly.pdbx_seq_one_letter_code
_entity_poly.pdbx_strand_id
1 'polypeptide(L)'
;MQTPMQFRKKEKSAMSSLRARNILSQYPAFKTIAAVTLVAFLNLTLQPVALAKVLSTPGKKPAVVKAKELSDEAKLAGTIEKIEKKLQRLEAKLTKKLDAAQEKSDLKKLQNDLIVLDKKAIEGFAKIEQHLKKKKLPKVIHDRHAQAVSQYRKEMATLKANLEGVESADTDKARRLKVKKAREHLKKKQKKRARQEFDPNDLPHKSLKPNPKNKPKKSKEEYLRAGLYDNPLVQLAALGNFTFDQLPDASNPAYLAQTVEVVLSDAIKAKAAELGHDPIDIYDWVRNNVEWLPTWGASQDADVTLGSLRGNAVDIASLVIALLRASGIPARYVHGTIEVSPEKFMNWAGGFSDINAAMNFAASGSVPITQIVSGGVVKAVQLEHVWVEAAIDFQPSRGAINKSADTWVPLDPSFKQYEFLQGLDVIGISGVEPIALRQSFINSGTVNESESWVSDMDPTILENAQTQVRITLEAYIKNSLANPTVGDVIGGRKTIVKTQTVLPAALPNRLVVTGARYAAVPQSLQNAMVLAMGRDLLGELRHAVGFAWPMVNNHKLTLSFRPATAADEQTLLSLLPEGEITDPSQLPSSIPSYLVNVVPQFALDGEVVQEGDAMRLGEDFTIVFQPRRIGQPVDTKTYTVPAGSYLSLAAMSGSVSQQILQDLDIRLGQTRSTLQSGDASLIGTLTREDVMGDMFYASTLGYFGQYLAIGQMAALGQNAHHELGVGFGSVGYEPSVDTFFGFPRAITPGGTGVNVWVGAINEMGDGIRDRKANFSFQMGMLSSVLEHAVLEQMFSTPDSYAEGVSAVKALQLAQHQGQRIYHITKANQATTLPNIHQDSLTMTEIQQGLHAGKEVIVHTNPISVPGFTGAGYIIFDPSNGSGAYKITGGSNGGFFSGLAFGLMLFAMLAIAFITGGIAGLIVALILIGQIALPIYVMHMSVYGADEELKNCWLAGFTIGLGIGGLLAALGEVGVLNALGVAGAEWLVGSIDGTFDSARSCF
;
A
#
# COMPACT_ATOMS: atom_id res chain seq x y z
N MET A 1 -14.35 -76.75 34.48
CA MET A 1 -13.31 -76.07 35.28
C MET A 1 -12.04 -76.04 34.42
N GLN A 2 -11.40 -74.92 34.09
CA GLN A 2 -11.68 -73.50 34.38
C GLN A 2 -11.33 -72.59 33.19
N THR A 3 -12.11 -71.51 33.08
CA THR A 3 -11.99 -70.24 32.33
C THR A 3 -10.73 -69.41 32.70
N PRO A 4 -10.45 -68.20 32.10
CA PRO A 4 -11.20 -67.44 31.07
C PRO A 4 -10.39 -66.74 29.92
N MET A 5 -11.15 -66.36 28.86
CA MET A 5 -11.11 -65.14 27.98
C MET A 5 -9.80 -64.62 27.34
N GLN A 6 -9.67 -64.34 26.03
CA GLN A 6 -10.52 -63.81 24.93
C GLN A 6 -10.28 -62.32 24.55
N PHE A 7 -9.59 -62.14 23.41
CA PHE A 7 -9.83 -61.22 22.28
C PHE A 7 -9.76 -59.66 22.35
N ARG A 8 -9.18 -59.14 21.24
CA ARG A 8 -9.19 -57.77 20.66
C ARG A 8 -8.35 -56.65 21.30
N LYS A 9 -7.27 -56.28 20.58
CA LYS A 9 -7.24 -55.01 19.80
C LYS A 9 -6.14 -55.00 18.73
N LYS A 10 -6.49 -54.62 17.49
CA LYS A 10 -5.56 -54.08 16.48
C LYS A 10 -5.46 -52.57 16.72
N GLU A 11 -4.24 -52.04 16.86
CA GLU A 11 -3.82 -50.67 16.51
C GLU A 11 -2.43 -50.39 17.12
N LYS A 12 -1.40 -50.20 16.27
CA LYS A 12 -0.16 -49.44 16.54
C LYS A 12 0.83 -49.59 15.36
N SER A 13 0.85 -48.61 14.47
CA SER A 13 2.07 -48.17 13.76
C SER A 13 1.83 -46.84 13.05
N ALA A 14 1.93 -45.74 13.80
CA ALA A 14 1.96 -44.35 13.28
C ALA A 14 2.36 -43.40 14.43
N MET A 15 3.62 -43.46 14.89
CA MET A 15 4.13 -42.54 15.92
C MET A 15 5.66 -42.44 15.89
N SER A 16 6.20 -41.72 14.92
CA SER A 16 7.62 -41.36 14.84
C SER A 16 7.87 -39.99 14.19
N SER A 17 7.09 -38.98 14.60
CA SER A 17 7.25 -37.57 14.17
C SER A 17 6.91 -36.60 15.31
N LEU A 18 7.54 -36.79 16.48
CA LEU A 18 7.17 -36.06 17.70
C LEU A 18 8.38 -35.65 18.56
N ARG A 19 9.28 -34.84 17.97
CA ARG A 19 10.37 -34.14 18.72
C ARG A 19 10.83 -32.81 18.10
N ALA A 20 9.89 -32.00 17.63
CA ALA A 20 10.10 -30.59 17.28
C ALA A 20 9.16 -29.63 18.06
N ARG A 21 8.83 -29.98 19.32
CA ARG A 21 8.01 -29.13 20.22
C ARG A 21 8.92 -28.38 21.19
N ASN A 22 8.60 -27.10 21.44
CA ASN A 22 9.26 -26.16 22.38
C ASN A 22 10.71 -25.76 22.09
N ILE A 23 10.94 -24.96 21.03
CA ILE A 23 12.21 -24.25 20.81
C ILE A 23 12.15 -22.75 21.21
N LEU A 24 10.94 -22.17 21.33
CA LEU A 24 10.72 -20.76 21.68
C LEU A 24 10.62 -20.49 23.20
N SER A 25 10.27 -21.48 24.03
CA SER A 25 9.83 -21.26 25.42
C SER A 25 10.92 -21.30 26.50
N GLN A 26 12.21 -21.12 26.18
CA GLN A 26 13.30 -21.35 27.16
C GLN A 26 14.32 -20.22 27.36
N TYR A 27 14.39 -19.18 26.52
CA TYR A 27 15.32 -18.05 26.72
C TYR A 27 14.68 -16.72 26.25
N PRO A 28 14.37 -15.76 27.14
CA PRO A 28 13.26 -14.83 26.91
C PRO A 28 13.58 -13.49 26.21
N ALA A 29 14.85 -13.17 25.91
CA ALA A 29 15.21 -11.89 25.27
C ALA A 29 16.15 -12.04 24.05
N PHE A 30 17.23 -12.82 24.17
CA PHE A 30 18.28 -12.89 23.14
C PHE A 30 17.87 -13.57 21.83
N LYS A 31 16.89 -14.47 21.89
CA LYS A 31 16.31 -15.03 20.67
C LYS A 31 15.55 -13.98 19.86
N THR A 32 15.05 -12.91 20.47
CA THR A 32 14.23 -11.91 19.76
C THR A 32 15.08 -11.10 18.79
N ILE A 33 16.20 -10.48 19.19
CA ILE A 33 17.03 -9.68 18.24
C ILE A 33 17.54 -10.54 17.09
N ALA A 34 18.16 -11.68 17.41
CA ALA A 34 18.72 -12.55 16.38
C ALA A 34 17.64 -13.18 15.50
N ALA A 35 16.45 -13.51 16.03
CA ALA A 35 15.33 -13.95 15.20
C ALA A 35 14.66 -12.79 14.46
N VAL A 36 14.65 -11.56 14.96
CA VAL A 36 14.16 -10.37 14.23
C VAL A 36 15.06 -10.12 13.03
N THR A 37 16.38 -10.13 13.21
CA THR A 37 17.32 -10.02 12.08
C THR A 37 17.19 -11.23 11.15
N LEU A 38 17.13 -12.46 11.66
CA LEU A 38 16.95 -13.67 10.83
C LEU A 38 15.61 -13.65 10.05
N VAL A 39 14.51 -13.22 10.67
CA VAL A 39 13.17 -13.16 10.05
C VAL A 39 13.06 -11.99 9.10
N ALA A 40 13.58 -10.81 9.47
CA ALA A 40 13.70 -9.69 8.55
C ALA A 40 14.50 -10.11 7.32
N PHE A 41 15.65 -10.74 7.52
CA PHE A 41 16.59 -11.10 6.46
C PHE A 41 16.17 -12.36 5.67
N LEU A 42 15.31 -13.23 6.21
CA LEU A 42 14.66 -14.30 5.44
C LEU A 42 13.45 -13.78 4.64
N ASN A 43 12.68 -12.81 5.15
CA ASN A 43 11.57 -12.19 4.39
C ASN A 43 12.05 -11.14 3.38
N LEU A 44 13.16 -10.44 3.66
CA LEU A 44 13.80 -9.43 2.79
C LEU A 44 14.33 -9.98 1.47
N THR A 45 14.46 -11.29 1.34
CA THR A 45 15.34 -11.92 0.34
C THR A 45 14.67 -13.00 -0.49
N LEU A 46 13.65 -13.67 0.05
CA LEU A 46 12.88 -14.69 -0.65
C LEU A 46 12.11 -14.15 -1.87
N GLN A 47 12.02 -12.83 -2.06
CA GLN A 47 11.38 -12.21 -3.22
C GLN A 47 12.28 -11.23 -3.99
N PRO A 48 13.01 -10.27 -3.37
CA PRO A 48 13.77 -9.29 -4.14
C PRO A 48 15.03 -9.84 -4.78
N VAL A 49 15.68 -10.89 -4.23
CA VAL A 49 16.99 -11.34 -4.72
C VAL A 49 16.91 -11.99 -6.11
N ALA A 50 15.77 -12.57 -6.49
CA ALA A 50 15.57 -13.07 -7.86
C ALA A 50 15.57 -11.92 -8.89
N LEU A 51 14.89 -10.81 -8.59
CA LEU A 51 14.84 -9.62 -9.47
C LEU A 51 16.15 -8.81 -9.39
N ALA A 52 16.65 -8.59 -8.18
CA ALA A 52 17.86 -7.82 -7.93
C ALA A 52 19.10 -8.50 -8.52
N LYS A 53 19.21 -9.84 -8.52
CA LYS A 53 20.36 -10.55 -9.10
C LYS A 53 20.34 -10.63 -10.63
N VAL A 54 19.18 -10.45 -11.25
CA VAL A 54 19.07 -10.21 -12.71
C VAL A 54 19.49 -8.78 -13.09
N LEU A 55 19.35 -7.82 -12.16
CA LEU A 55 19.73 -6.41 -12.37
C LEU A 55 21.13 -6.05 -11.81
N SER A 56 21.69 -6.84 -10.89
CA SER A 56 22.99 -6.56 -10.25
C SER A 56 24.11 -7.40 -10.88
N THR A 57 24.83 -6.81 -11.84
CA THR A 57 26.21 -7.26 -12.09
C THR A 57 27.04 -7.02 -10.82
N PRO A 58 27.73 -8.04 -10.28
CA PRO A 58 28.55 -7.86 -9.09
C PRO A 58 29.77 -7.00 -9.42
N GLY A 59 29.87 -5.78 -8.86
CA GLY A 59 31.12 -5.02 -8.88
C GLY A 59 31.04 -3.49 -8.87
N LYS A 60 29.91 -2.87 -9.23
CA LYS A 60 29.80 -1.40 -9.16
C LYS A 60 29.33 -0.94 -7.78
N LYS A 61 30.26 -0.36 -7.00
CA LYS A 61 29.92 0.42 -5.80
C LYS A 61 28.90 1.50 -6.19
N PRO A 62 27.90 1.81 -5.34
CA PRO A 62 27.03 2.95 -5.59
C PRO A 62 27.89 4.20 -5.81
N ALA A 63 27.60 4.94 -6.88
CA ALA A 63 28.33 6.17 -7.16
C ALA A 63 28.19 7.09 -5.95
N VAL A 64 29.31 7.58 -5.40
CA VAL A 64 29.29 8.57 -4.32
C VAL A 64 28.79 9.87 -4.91
N VAL A 65 27.46 10.02 -4.96
CA VAL A 65 26.80 11.25 -5.39
C VAL A 65 27.20 12.32 -4.38
N LYS A 66 28.03 13.27 -4.83
CA LYS A 66 28.37 14.45 -4.02
C LYS A 66 27.07 15.07 -3.51
N ALA A 67 26.96 15.24 -2.19
CA ALA A 67 25.82 15.89 -1.59
C ALA A 67 25.54 17.22 -2.31
N LYS A 68 24.29 17.41 -2.75
CA LYS A 68 23.84 18.62 -3.46
C LYS A 68 24.29 19.84 -2.69
N GLU A 69 25.01 20.76 -3.33
CA GLU A 69 25.37 21.99 -2.65
C GLU A 69 24.08 22.77 -2.37
N LEU A 70 23.82 23.04 -1.09
CA LEU A 70 22.60 23.73 -0.67
C LEU A 70 22.52 25.11 -1.33
N SER A 71 21.31 25.51 -1.73
CA SER A 71 21.02 26.89 -2.16
C SER A 71 21.38 27.88 -1.05
N ASP A 72 21.63 29.14 -1.41
CA ASP A 72 21.87 30.18 -0.40
C ASP A 72 20.65 30.36 0.52
N GLU A 73 19.44 30.15 -0.01
CA GLU A 73 18.19 30.09 0.75
C GLU A 73 18.17 28.93 1.76
N ALA A 74 18.51 27.70 1.35
CA ALA A 74 18.55 26.54 2.25
C ALA A 74 19.67 26.68 3.30
N LYS A 75 20.83 27.23 2.91
CA LYS A 75 21.92 27.61 3.82
C LYS A 75 21.44 28.63 4.86
N LEU A 76 20.67 29.65 4.45
CA LEU A 76 20.09 30.63 5.36
C LEU A 76 19.06 30.01 6.33
N ALA A 77 18.09 29.24 5.82
CA ALA A 77 17.08 28.58 6.64
C ALA A 77 17.72 27.66 7.71
N GLY A 78 18.67 26.81 7.29
CA GLY A 78 19.44 25.95 8.19
C GLY A 78 20.33 26.72 9.18
N THR A 79 20.77 27.94 8.83
CA THR A 79 21.52 28.82 9.75
C THR A 79 20.60 29.39 10.83
N ILE A 80 19.38 29.83 10.49
CA ILE A 80 18.40 30.31 11.48
C ILE A 80 18.00 29.18 12.44
N GLU A 81 17.81 27.94 11.96
CA GLU A 81 17.59 26.78 12.86
C GLU A 81 18.77 26.51 13.80
N LYS A 82 20.02 26.58 13.29
CA LYS A 82 21.22 26.38 14.11
C LYS A 82 21.30 27.45 15.20
N ILE A 83 20.93 28.69 14.88
CA ILE A 83 20.81 29.80 15.84
C ILE A 83 19.77 29.47 16.91
N GLU A 84 18.56 29.03 16.56
CA GLU A 84 17.53 28.62 17.54
C GLU A 84 18.05 27.52 18.49
N LYS A 85 18.65 26.46 17.94
CA LYS A 85 19.23 25.34 18.71
C LYS A 85 20.37 25.80 19.63
N LYS A 86 21.24 26.72 19.19
CA LYS A 86 22.33 27.27 20.01
C LYS A 86 21.81 28.22 21.09
N LEU A 87 20.81 29.05 20.81
CA LEU A 87 20.13 29.89 21.81
C LEU A 87 19.48 29.02 22.90
N GLN A 88 18.83 27.91 22.55
CA GLN A 88 18.26 26.97 23.54
C GLN A 88 19.33 26.36 24.46
N ARG A 89 20.47 25.90 23.90
CA ARG A 89 21.60 25.37 24.70
C ARG A 89 22.23 26.45 25.59
N LEU A 90 22.42 27.65 25.06
CA LEU A 90 22.94 28.80 25.80
C LEU A 90 22.02 29.20 26.96
N GLU A 91 20.70 29.26 26.76
CA GLU A 91 19.73 29.54 27.84
C GLU A 91 19.79 28.48 28.95
N ALA A 92 19.91 27.20 28.57
CA ALA A 92 20.00 26.10 29.53
C ALA A 92 21.30 26.18 30.36
N LYS A 93 22.45 26.42 29.73
CA LYS A 93 23.74 26.59 30.42
C LYS A 93 23.77 27.82 31.33
N LEU A 94 23.31 28.97 30.84
CA LEU A 94 23.20 30.20 31.64
C LEU A 94 22.24 30.04 32.83
N THR A 95 21.15 29.27 32.67
CA THR A 95 20.23 28.94 33.78
C THR A 95 20.88 28.03 34.82
N LYS A 96 21.68 27.05 34.39
CA LYS A 96 22.42 26.12 35.26
C LYS A 96 23.75 26.67 35.80
N LYS A 97 24.13 27.91 35.43
CA LYS A 97 25.44 28.53 35.73
C LYS A 97 26.64 27.69 35.26
N LEU A 98 26.49 27.01 34.11
CA LEU A 98 27.56 26.22 33.48
C LEU A 98 28.35 27.08 32.48
N ASP A 99 29.60 26.69 32.18
CA ASP A 99 30.37 27.35 31.13
C ASP A 99 29.64 27.29 29.78
N ALA A 100 29.60 28.43 29.12
CA ALA A 100 28.91 28.69 27.86
C ALA A 100 29.81 29.45 26.86
N ALA A 101 31.13 29.47 27.04
CA ALA A 101 32.07 30.13 26.13
C ALA A 101 31.95 29.61 24.69
N GLN A 102 31.84 28.28 24.52
CA GLN A 102 31.66 27.67 23.21
C GLN A 102 30.35 28.09 22.53
N GLU A 103 29.21 28.07 23.24
CA GLU A 103 27.93 28.48 22.68
C GLU A 103 27.90 29.97 22.31
N LYS A 104 28.59 30.83 23.08
CA LYS A 104 28.78 32.25 22.75
C LYS A 104 29.59 32.41 21.44
N SER A 105 30.69 31.67 21.30
CA SER A 105 31.54 31.67 20.09
C SER A 105 30.79 31.15 18.85
N ASP A 106 30.13 30.00 18.97
CA ASP A 106 29.32 29.39 17.91
C ASP A 106 28.20 30.31 17.43
N LEU A 107 27.52 30.98 18.36
CA LEU A 107 26.43 31.91 18.04
C LEU A 107 26.95 33.14 17.28
N LYS A 108 28.13 33.66 17.65
CA LYS A 108 28.79 34.76 16.92
C LYS A 108 29.20 34.34 15.51
N LYS A 109 29.72 33.12 15.33
CA LYS A 109 30.01 32.58 13.98
C LYS A 109 28.74 32.50 13.13
N LEU A 110 27.67 31.91 13.68
CA LEU A 110 26.37 31.81 12.99
C LEU A 110 25.75 33.18 12.69
N GLN A 111 25.98 34.20 13.51
CA GLN A 111 25.53 35.57 13.26
C GLN A 111 26.29 36.21 12.08
N ASN A 112 27.59 35.94 11.93
CA ASN A 112 28.35 36.37 10.75
C ASN A 112 27.86 35.66 9.48
N ASP A 113 27.67 34.34 9.54
CA ASP A 113 27.12 33.53 8.44
C ASP A 113 25.73 34.06 8.03
N LEU A 114 24.87 34.38 9.02
CA LEU A 114 23.54 34.97 8.82
C LEU A 114 23.60 36.32 8.09
N ILE A 115 24.58 37.18 8.38
CA ILE A 115 24.73 38.49 7.71
C ILE A 115 25.09 38.31 6.23
N VAL A 116 26.00 37.38 5.91
CA VAL A 116 26.40 37.08 4.52
C VAL A 116 25.24 36.46 3.74
N LEU A 117 24.52 35.52 4.35
CA LEU A 117 23.38 34.83 3.74
C LEU A 117 22.15 35.72 3.58
N ASP A 118 21.92 36.67 4.49
CA ASP A 118 20.86 37.69 4.34
C ASP A 118 21.08 38.56 3.10
N LYS A 119 22.32 38.99 2.84
CA LYS A 119 22.64 39.76 1.62
C LYS A 119 22.28 38.96 0.35
N LYS A 120 22.68 37.69 0.29
CA LYS A 120 22.34 36.75 -0.80
C LYS A 120 20.82 36.57 -0.95
N ALA A 121 20.08 36.44 0.14
CA ALA A 121 18.63 36.32 0.10
C ALA A 121 17.94 37.58 -0.44
N ILE A 122 18.43 38.78 -0.08
CA ILE A 122 17.95 40.06 -0.63
C ILE A 122 18.26 40.18 -2.12
N GLU A 123 19.45 39.77 -2.57
CA GLU A 123 19.81 39.68 -3.99
C GLU A 123 18.90 38.69 -4.74
N GLY A 124 18.56 37.55 -4.13
CA GLY A 124 17.60 36.58 -4.65
C GLY A 124 16.18 37.14 -4.81
N PHE A 125 15.69 37.92 -3.83
CA PHE A 125 14.42 38.64 -3.96
C PHE A 125 14.47 39.67 -5.10
N ALA A 126 15.55 40.43 -5.26
CA ALA A 126 15.68 41.41 -6.34
C ALA A 126 15.68 40.77 -7.74
N LYS A 127 16.31 39.60 -7.90
CA LYS A 127 16.22 38.81 -9.15
C LYS A 127 14.79 38.40 -9.48
N ILE A 128 14.03 37.96 -8.47
CA ILE A 128 12.60 37.64 -8.63
C ILE A 128 11.84 38.90 -9.06
N GLU A 129 12.01 40.04 -8.38
CA GLU A 129 11.33 41.30 -8.74
C GLU A 129 11.57 41.71 -10.20
N GLN A 130 12.80 41.56 -10.69
CA GLN A 130 13.16 41.78 -12.09
C GLN A 130 12.44 40.81 -13.04
N HIS A 131 12.34 39.52 -12.69
CA HIS A 131 11.60 38.52 -13.45
C HIS A 131 10.11 38.85 -13.56
N LEU A 132 9.46 39.20 -12.44
CA LEU A 132 8.03 39.57 -12.43
C LEU A 132 7.76 40.75 -13.38
N LYS A 133 8.63 41.77 -13.35
CA LYS A 133 8.57 42.94 -14.24
C LYS A 133 8.81 42.57 -15.70
N LYS A 134 9.83 41.75 -16.01
CA LYS A 134 10.15 41.28 -17.38
C LYS A 134 8.97 40.53 -17.99
N LYS A 135 8.37 39.60 -17.23
CA LYS A 135 7.24 38.76 -17.65
C LYS A 135 5.87 39.46 -17.54
N LYS A 136 5.83 40.73 -17.10
CA LYS A 136 4.62 41.57 -16.97
C LYS A 136 3.50 40.88 -16.16
N LEU A 137 3.84 40.27 -15.03
CA LEU A 137 2.88 39.52 -14.23
C LEU A 137 1.83 40.42 -13.54
N PRO A 138 0.64 39.89 -13.19
CA PRO A 138 -0.44 40.68 -12.62
C PRO A 138 -0.07 41.36 -11.30
N LYS A 139 -0.68 42.51 -11.01
CA LYS A 139 -0.39 43.33 -9.81
C LYS A 139 -0.41 42.52 -8.50
N VAL A 140 -1.33 41.58 -8.35
CA VAL A 140 -1.44 40.72 -7.16
C VAL A 140 -0.15 39.94 -6.86
N ILE A 141 0.62 39.56 -7.89
CA ILE A 141 1.89 38.84 -7.75
C ILE A 141 3.01 39.79 -7.29
N HIS A 142 3.03 41.01 -7.82
CA HIS A 142 3.92 42.07 -7.33
C HIS A 142 3.60 42.48 -5.88
N ASP A 143 2.33 42.55 -5.50
CA ASP A 143 1.90 42.87 -4.13
C ASP A 143 2.33 41.77 -3.14
N ARG A 144 2.10 40.49 -3.49
CA ARG A 144 2.60 39.33 -2.70
C ARG A 144 4.13 39.36 -2.54
N HIS A 145 4.86 39.73 -3.60
CA HIS A 145 6.31 39.87 -3.54
C HIS A 145 6.75 40.98 -2.59
N ALA A 146 6.19 42.19 -2.73
CA ALA A 146 6.48 43.31 -1.84
C ALA A 146 6.17 42.99 -0.36
N GLN A 147 5.06 42.29 -0.11
CA GLN A 147 4.69 41.82 1.23
C GLN A 147 5.71 40.83 1.80
N ALA A 148 6.12 39.82 1.04
CA ALA A 148 7.10 38.82 1.48
C ALA A 148 8.48 39.43 1.76
N VAL A 149 8.96 40.35 0.91
CA VAL A 149 10.22 41.08 1.12
C VAL A 149 10.15 41.96 2.37
N SER A 150 9.05 42.68 2.56
CA SER A 150 8.81 43.53 3.74
C SER A 150 8.79 42.72 5.04
N GLN A 151 8.06 41.60 5.05
CA GLN A 151 8.01 40.67 6.18
C GLN A 151 9.40 40.10 6.48
N TYR A 152 10.10 39.59 5.46
CA TYR A 152 11.45 39.05 5.61
C TYR A 152 12.42 40.07 6.25
N ARG A 153 12.49 41.29 5.70
CA ARG A 153 13.37 42.36 6.21
C ARG A 153 13.06 42.69 7.68
N LYS A 154 11.77 42.77 8.04
CA LYS A 154 11.33 43.07 9.41
C LYS A 154 11.75 42.00 10.42
N GLU A 155 11.51 40.73 10.10
CA GLU A 155 11.88 39.62 11.00
C GLU A 155 13.41 39.46 11.06
N MET A 156 14.13 39.61 9.94
CA MET A 156 15.59 39.55 9.91
C MET A 156 16.26 40.68 10.72
N ALA A 157 15.78 41.93 10.59
CA ALA A 157 16.25 43.04 11.42
C ALA A 157 15.98 42.78 12.92
N THR A 158 14.82 42.20 13.24
CA THR A 158 14.47 41.83 14.63
C THR A 158 15.40 40.73 15.17
N LEU A 159 15.73 39.72 14.35
CA LEU A 159 16.69 38.67 14.72
C LEU A 159 18.09 39.24 14.96
N LYS A 160 18.62 40.06 14.03
CA LYS A 160 19.93 40.69 14.16
C LYS A 160 20.06 41.52 15.45
N ALA A 161 19.11 42.43 15.69
CA ALA A 161 19.09 43.24 16.92
C ALA A 161 18.94 42.41 18.21
N ASN A 162 18.25 41.26 18.15
CA ASN A 162 18.17 40.33 19.28
C ASN A 162 19.50 39.60 19.53
N LEU A 163 20.25 39.23 18.48
CA LEU A 163 21.56 38.57 18.59
C LEU A 163 22.66 39.52 19.06
N GLU A 164 22.72 40.73 18.50
CA GLU A 164 23.59 41.82 18.98
C GLU A 164 23.36 42.08 20.48
N GLY A 165 22.10 42.11 20.92
CA GLY A 165 21.75 42.25 22.34
C GLY A 165 22.09 41.03 23.22
N VAL A 166 22.41 39.86 22.66
CA VAL A 166 22.96 38.70 23.40
C VAL A 166 24.48 38.82 23.54
N GLU A 167 25.15 39.30 22.49
CA GLU A 167 26.59 39.57 22.51
C GLU A 167 26.91 40.68 23.52
N SER A 168 26.27 41.84 23.38
CA SER A 168 26.51 43.07 24.15
C SER A 168 26.03 43.07 25.61
N ALA A 169 25.66 41.91 26.18
CA ALA A 169 25.09 41.83 27.51
C ALA A 169 26.16 41.67 28.60
N ASP A 170 26.33 42.66 29.48
CA ASP A 170 27.44 42.70 30.44
C ASP A 170 27.40 41.58 31.50
N THR A 171 26.22 41.06 31.80
CA THR A 171 26.03 39.99 32.80
C THR A 171 25.32 38.79 32.21
N ASP A 172 25.63 37.59 32.70
CA ASP A 172 24.95 36.37 32.26
C ASP A 172 23.45 36.34 32.62
N LYS A 173 23.02 37.08 33.67
CA LYS A 173 21.61 37.31 33.98
C LYS A 173 20.90 38.13 32.88
N ALA A 174 21.51 39.22 32.43
CA ALA A 174 21.00 40.04 31.33
C ALA A 174 21.02 39.27 30.01
N ARG A 175 22.14 38.58 29.72
CA ARG A 175 22.31 37.73 28.53
C ARG A 175 21.22 36.67 28.45
N ARG A 176 20.91 35.98 29.55
CA ARG A 176 19.84 34.97 29.59
C ARG A 176 18.47 35.52 29.18
N LEU A 177 18.11 36.74 29.58
CA LEU A 177 16.86 37.39 29.16
C LEU A 177 16.85 37.71 27.67
N LYS A 178 17.98 38.17 27.12
CA LYS A 178 18.14 38.47 25.68
C LYS A 178 18.09 37.19 24.84
N VAL A 179 18.76 36.12 25.29
CA VAL A 179 18.71 34.79 24.68
C VAL A 179 17.29 34.24 24.67
N LYS A 180 16.57 34.34 25.79
CA LYS A 180 15.16 33.94 25.88
C LYS A 180 14.30 34.72 24.88
N LYS A 181 14.43 36.05 24.81
CA LYS A 181 13.72 36.89 23.83
C LYS A 181 14.02 36.47 22.37
N ALA A 182 15.29 36.25 22.04
CA ALA A 182 15.71 35.80 20.71
C ALA A 182 15.10 34.42 20.36
N ARG A 183 15.14 33.47 21.31
CA ARG A 183 14.56 32.14 21.15
C ARG A 183 13.04 32.17 21.04
N GLU A 184 12.34 32.98 21.85
CA GLU A 184 10.88 33.11 21.80
C GLU A 184 10.42 33.78 20.50
N HIS A 185 11.17 34.75 19.99
CA HIS A 185 10.95 35.33 18.66
C HIS A 185 11.09 34.28 17.56
N LEU A 186 12.19 33.51 17.53
CA LEU A 186 12.36 32.42 16.55
C LEU A 186 11.30 31.34 16.72
N LYS A 187 11.04 30.84 17.94
CA LYS A 187 10.02 29.81 18.20
C LYS A 187 8.60 30.24 17.78
N LYS A 188 8.26 31.53 17.91
CA LYS A 188 6.97 32.08 17.46
C LYS A 188 6.89 32.23 15.93
N LYS A 189 8.04 32.32 15.25
CA LYS A 189 8.13 32.66 13.82
C LYS A 189 8.50 31.47 12.96
N GLN A 190 9.58 30.74 13.25
CA GLN A 190 9.86 29.43 12.67
C GLN A 190 8.83 28.39 13.14
N LYS A 191 7.63 28.43 12.53
CA LYS A 191 6.76 27.26 12.46
C LYS A 191 7.54 26.17 11.73
N LYS A 192 7.88 25.11 12.45
CA LYS A 192 8.38 23.86 11.87
C LYS A 192 7.17 23.13 11.26
N ARG A 193 7.37 22.41 10.15
CA ARG A 193 6.34 21.55 9.55
C ARG A 193 5.65 20.74 10.64
N ALA A 194 4.33 20.83 10.71
CA ALA A 194 3.53 20.06 11.65
C ALA A 194 3.79 18.57 11.38
N ARG A 195 4.19 17.85 12.42
CA ARG A 195 4.49 16.42 12.37
C ARG A 195 3.34 15.67 13.02
N GLN A 196 3.08 14.46 12.55
CA GLN A 196 2.13 13.58 13.22
C GLN A 196 2.65 13.27 14.63
N GLU A 197 1.81 13.46 15.66
CA GLU A 197 2.15 13.05 17.01
C GLU A 197 2.12 11.52 17.12
N PHE A 198 3.10 10.95 17.83
CA PHE A 198 3.16 9.52 18.06
C PHE A 198 2.33 9.12 19.29
N ASP A 199 1.31 8.29 19.09
CA ASP A 199 0.62 7.58 20.18
C ASP A 199 1.14 6.14 20.29
N PRO A 200 1.86 5.79 21.38
CA PRO A 200 2.36 4.43 21.59
C PRO A 200 1.26 3.39 21.87
N ASN A 201 0.00 3.80 22.02
CA ASN A 201 -1.15 2.89 22.19
C ASN A 201 -1.84 2.54 20.87
N ASP A 202 -1.56 3.27 19.78
CA ASP A 202 -2.23 3.13 18.49
C ASP A 202 -1.21 2.96 17.36
N LEU A 203 -0.52 1.81 17.41
CA LEU A 203 0.56 1.46 16.52
C LEU A 203 0.07 1.28 15.06
N PRO A 204 0.80 1.81 14.05
CA PRO A 204 0.35 1.82 12.66
C PRO A 204 0.11 0.46 12.01
N HIS A 205 0.97 -0.52 12.32
CA HIS A 205 0.78 -1.91 11.94
C HIS A 205 0.24 -2.66 13.15
N LYS A 206 -0.95 -3.27 13.02
CA LYS A 206 -1.63 -3.95 14.12
C LYS A 206 -2.38 -5.19 13.68
N SER A 207 -2.32 -6.23 14.51
CA SER A 207 -3.22 -7.38 14.39
C SER A 207 -4.60 -6.99 14.93
N LEU A 208 -5.62 -7.07 14.08
CA LEU A 208 -7.00 -6.79 14.43
C LEU A 208 -7.50 -7.79 15.47
N LYS A 209 -8.38 -7.31 16.36
CA LYS A 209 -8.84 -8.06 17.52
C LYS A 209 -10.31 -8.46 17.33
N PRO A 210 -10.72 -9.65 17.80
CA PRO A 210 -12.10 -10.07 17.72
C PRO A 210 -12.95 -9.21 18.66
N ASN A 211 -14.12 -8.75 18.20
CA ASN A 211 -15.08 -8.06 19.07
C ASN A 211 -16.03 -9.10 19.68
N PRO A 212 -15.88 -9.48 20.97
CA PRO A 212 -16.70 -10.53 21.59
C PRO A 212 -18.17 -10.13 21.77
N LYS A 213 -18.52 -8.85 21.60
CA LYS A 213 -19.90 -8.35 21.63
C LYS A 213 -20.59 -8.39 20.26
N ASN A 214 -19.84 -8.58 19.17
CA ASN A 214 -20.40 -8.68 17.83
C ASN A 214 -21.02 -10.07 17.62
N LYS A 215 -22.30 -10.20 17.95
CA LYS A 215 -23.04 -11.47 17.97
C LYS A 215 -24.11 -11.49 16.87
N PRO A 216 -24.36 -12.65 16.26
CA PRO A 216 -25.33 -12.75 15.19
C PRO A 216 -26.76 -12.57 15.72
N LYS A 217 -27.55 -11.79 15.00
CA LYS A 217 -28.99 -11.58 15.22
C LYS A 217 -29.76 -12.90 15.00
N LYS A 218 -30.73 -13.23 15.84
CA LYS A 218 -31.42 -14.54 15.86
C LYS A 218 -32.92 -14.49 15.56
N SER A 219 -33.49 -13.31 15.40
CA SER A 219 -34.92 -13.07 15.17
C SER A 219 -35.09 -11.93 14.16
N LYS A 220 -36.21 -11.89 13.41
CA LYS A 220 -36.44 -10.81 12.43
C LYS A 220 -36.55 -9.45 13.15
N GLU A 221 -37.08 -9.45 14.37
CA GLU A 221 -37.19 -8.32 15.27
C GLU A 221 -35.82 -7.75 15.70
N GLU A 222 -34.74 -8.54 15.70
CA GLU A 222 -33.38 -8.04 15.91
C GLU A 222 -32.81 -7.36 14.67
N TYR A 223 -33.14 -7.83 13.46
CA TYR A 223 -32.78 -7.15 12.20
C TYR A 223 -33.52 -5.81 12.08
N LEU A 224 -34.83 -5.80 12.31
CA LEU A 224 -35.65 -4.58 12.30
C LEU A 224 -35.14 -3.54 13.31
N ARG A 225 -34.81 -3.96 14.55
CA ARG A 225 -34.20 -3.06 15.56
C ARG A 225 -32.80 -2.57 15.21
N ALA A 226 -32.08 -3.28 14.35
CA ALA A 226 -30.77 -2.88 13.82
C ALA A 226 -30.87 -1.98 12.57
N GLY A 227 -32.07 -1.57 12.15
CA GLY A 227 -32.27 -0.76 10.95
C GLY A 227 -32.17 -1.54 9.64
N LEU A 228 -32.30 -2.87 9.68
CA LEU A 228 -32.19 -3.76 8.53
C LEU A 228 -33.59 -4.23 8.10
N TYR A 229 -34.05 -3.72 6.96
CA TYR A 229 -35.41 -3.89 6.44
C TYR A 229 -35.39 -4.46 5.02
N ASP A 230 -36.47 -5.12 4.60
CA ASP A 230 -36.66 -5.53 3.21
C ASP A 230 -36.75 -4.27 2.31
N ASN A 231 -35.87 -4.14 1.30
CA ASN A 231 -35.77 -2.97 0.42
C ASN A 231 -35.39 -3.36 -1.04
N PRO A 232 -36.17 -3.03 -2.08
CA PRO A 232 -37.45 -2.33 -2.05
C PRO A 232 -38.50 -3.07 -1.24
N LEU A 233 -39.49 -2.32 -0.75
CA LEU A 233 -40.71 -2.91 -0.23
C LEU A 233 -41.41 -3.67 -1.37
N VAL A 234 -41.97 -4.83 -1.05
CA VAL A 234 -42.78 -5.69 -1.91
C VAL A 234 -43.83 -4.85 -2.67
N GLN A 235 -43.74 -4.82 -4.00
CA GLN A 235 -44.60 -4.05 -4.92
C GLN A 235 -44.76 -4.81 -6.25
N LEU A 236 -45.99 -4.92 -6.73
CA LEU A 236 -46.39 -5.80 -7.84
C LEU A 236 -46.40 -5.09 -9.21
N ALA A 237 -45.74 -5.70 -10.21
CA ALA A 237 -45.73 -5.37 -11.64
C ALA A 237 -45.06 -4.01 -12.01
N ALA A 238 -44.50 -3.74 -13.19
CA ALA A 238 -44.28 -4.48 -14.45
C ALA A 238 -43.02 -3.82 -15.15
N LEU A 239 -42.43 -4.23 -16.30
CA LEU A 239 -42.58 -5.32 -17.28
C LEU A 239 -41.27 -5.32 -18.13
N GLY A 240 -40.99 -6.33 -18.96
CA GLY A 240 -39.84 -6.33 -19.89
C GLY A 240 -39.75 -7.57 -20.80
N ASN A 241 -38.80 -7.63 -21.73
CA ASN A 241 -38.70 -8.71 -22.75
C ASN A 241 -38.16 -10.08 -22.23
N PHE A 242 -38.23 -10.31 -20.91
CA PHE A 242 -38.07 -11.61 -20.26
C PHE A 242 -39.18 -11.70 -19.21
N THR A 243 -40.08 -12.68 -19.31
CA THR A 243 -41.34 -12.67 -18.54
C THR A 243 -41.18 -13.35 -17.17
N PHE A 244 -41.01 -12.54 -16.14
CA PHE A 244 -41.12 -12.91 -14.72
C PHE A 244 -42.41 -12.40 -14.09
N ASP A 245 -43.38 -11.95 -14.91
CA ASP A 245 -44.59 -11.21 -14.48
C ASP A 245 -45.52 -12.03 -13.55
N GLN A 246 -45.33 -13.35 -13.50
CA GLN A 246 -46.08 -14.26 -12.62
C GLN A 246 -45.39 -14.49 -11.26
N LEU A 247 -44.13 -14.09 -11.08
CA LEU A 247 -43.38 -14.18 -9.83
C LEU A 247 -43.44 -12.81 -9.10
N PRO A 248 -44.09 -12.71 -7.94
CA PRO A 248 -44.19 -11.46 -7.20
C PRO A 248 -42.82 -10.79 -6.95
N ASP A 249 -42.82 -9.47 -7.08
CA ASP A 249 -41.68 -8.54 -6.96
C ASP A 249 -40.53 -8.71 -7.98
N ALA A 250 -40.48 -9.80 -8.76
CA ALA A 250 -39.37 -10.04 -9.70
C ALA A 250 -39.28 -8.98 -10.81
N SER A 251 -40.40 -8.34 -11.16
CA SER A 251 -40.46 -7.22 -12.11
C SER A 251 -39.97 -5.88 -11.55
N ASN A 252 -39.52 -5.80 -10.29
CA ASN A 252 -39.01 -4.54 -9.75
C ASN A 252 -37.65 -4.20 -10.41
N PRO A 253 -37.51 -3.05 -11.10
CA PRO A 253 -36.29 -2.73 -11.84
C PRO A 253 -35.04 -2.62 -10.96
N ALA A 254 -35.20 -2.41 -9.65
CA ALA A 254 -34.08 -2.43 -8.70
C ALA A 254 -33.37 -3.79 -8.63
N TYR A 255 -34.04 -4.89 -8.99
CA TYR A 255 -33.44 -6.23 -9.06
C TYR A 255 -32.69 -6.52 -10.36
N LEU A 256 -32.69 -5.58 -11.32
CA LEU A 256 -31.88 -5.59 -12.54
C LEU A 256 -30.89 -4.41 -12.62
N ALA A 257 -31.09 -3.34 -11.84
CA ALA A 257 -30.25 -2.17 -11.83
C ALA A 257 -28.84 -2.42 -11.27
N GLN A 258 -27.88 -1.57 -11.67
CA GLN A 258 -26.57 -1.47 -11.03
C GLN A 258 -26.64 -0.81 -9.64
N THR A 259 -25.68 -1.11 -8.77
CA THR A 259 -25.49 -0.50 -7.44
C THR A 259 -24.01 -0.23 -7.20
N VAL A 260 -23.63 0.29 -6.02
CA VAL A 260 -22.22 0.49 -5.64
C VAL A 260 -21.41 -0.81 -5.70
N GLU A 261 -21.97 -1.92 -5.17
CA GLU A 261 -21.31 -3.22 -5.19
C GLU A 261 -21.60 -4.02 -6.47
N VAL A 262 -22.77 -3.80 -7.09
CA VAL A 262 -23.24 -4.50 -8.27
C VAL A 262 -23.01 -3.63 -9.51
N VAL A 263 -21.76 -3.56 -9.95
CA VAL A 263 -21.38 -2.86 -11.18
C VAL A 263 -21.66 -3.76 -12.38
N LEU A 264 -22.24 -3.20 -13.44
CA LEU A 264 -22.52 -3.91 -14.71
C LEU A 264 -21.50 -3.46 -15.78
N SER A 265 -20.23 -3.68 -15.49
CA SER A 265 -19.10 -3.36 -16.36
C SER A 265 -19.08 -4.22 -17.62
N ASP A 266 -18.20 -3.88 -18.57
CA ASP A 266 -18.01 -4.71 -19.76
C ASP A 266 -17.27 -6.02 -19.44
N ALA A 267 -16.44 -6.06 -18.39
CA ALA A 267 -15.85 -7.30 -17.88
C ALA A 267 -16.92 -8.24 -17.29
N ILE A 268 -17.88 -7.72 -16.52
CA ILE A 268 -19.01 -8.48 -15.99
C ILE A 268 -19.93 -8.98 -17.11
N LYS A 269 -20.25 -8.15 -18.11
CA LYS A 269 -21.04 -8.57 -19.29
C LYS A 269 -20.32 -9.66 -20.09
N ALA A 270 -19.02 -9.47 -20.36
CA ALA A 270 -18.21 -10.45 -21.06
C ALA A 270 -18.18 -11.79 -20.30
N LYS A 271 -18.02 -11.75 -18.96
CA LYS A 271 -18.04 -12.96 -18.14
C LYS A 271 -19.41 -13.64 -18.10
N ALA A 272 -20.50 -12.87 -18.06
CA ALA A 272 -21.86 -13.40 -18.15
C ALA A 272 -22.10 -14.09 -19.52
N ALA A 273 -21.60 -13.51 -20.60
CA ALA A 273 -21.70 -14.09 -21.95
C ALA A 273 -20.79 -15.33 -22.14
N GLU A 274 -19.58 -15.34 -21.56
CA GLU A 274 -18.69 -16.52 -21.49
C GLU A 274 -19.39 -17.71 -20.81
N LEU A 275 -20.16 -17.44 -19.76
CA LEU A 275 -20.98 -18.40 -19.02
C LEU A 275 -22.37 -18.62 -19.64
N GLY A 276 -22.54 -18.29 -20.94
CA GLY A 276 -23.76 -18.57 -21.71
C GLY A 276 -25.03 -17.85 -21.23
N HIS A 277 -24.91 -16.86 -20.33
CA HIS A 277 -26.01 -16.28 -19.55
C HIS A 277 -26.81 -17.31 -18.71
N ASP A 278 -26.22 -18.48 -18.44
CA ASP A 278 -26.88 -19.57 -17.74
C ASP A 278 -26.72 -19.46 -16.21
N PRO A 279 -27.81 -19.55 -15.42
CA PRO A 279 -27.75 -19.37 -13.97
C PRO A 279 -27.05 -20.52 -13.22
N ILE A 280 -26.99 -21.73 -13.79
CA ILE A 280 -26.26 -22.88 -13.22
C ILE A 280 -24.77 -22.67 -13.45
N ASP A 281 -24.35 -22.36 -14.67
CA ASP A 281 -22.94 -22.10 -14.99
C ASP A 281 -22.39 -20.88 -14.24
N ILE A 282 -23.18 -19.81 -14.10
CA ILE A 282 -22.84 -18.65 -13.25
C ILE A 282 -22.64 -19.08 -11.78
N TYR A 283 -23.58 -19.85 -11.22
CA TYR A 283 -23.48 -20.29 -9.84
C TYR A 283 -22.26 -21.21 -9.59
N ASP A 284 -22.09 -22.23 -10.43
CA ASP A 284 -20.99 -23.19 -10.28
C ASP A 284 -19.64 -22.55 -10.57
N TRP A 285 -19.54 -21.65 -11.56
CA TRP A 285 -18.29 -20.94 -11.83
C TRP A 285 -17.87 -20.08 -10.63
N VAL A 286 -18.75 -19.23 -10.08
CA VAL A 286 -18.40 -18.41 -8.91
C VAL A 286 -18.12 -19.30 -7.69
N ARG A 287 -18.91 -20.36 -7.47
CA ARG A 287 -18.70 -21.29 -6.36
C ARG A 287 -17.34 -21.96 -6.44
N ASN A 288 -16.91 -22.39 -7.61
CA ASN A 288 -15.69 -23.18 -7.77
C ASN A 288 -14.42 -22.33 -7.85
N ASN A 289 -14.50 -21.12 -8.42
CA ASN A 289 -13.31 -20.28 -8.73
C ASN A 289 -13.05 -19.13 -7.75
N VAL A 290 -14.07 -18.59 -7.05
CA VAL A 290 -13.89 -17.42 -6.18
C VAL A 290 -13.72 -17.85 -4.72
N GLU A 291 -12.59 -17.56 -4.08
CA GLU A 291 -12.36 -17.94 -2.68
C GLU A 291 -13.13 -17.07 -1.69
N TRP A 292 -13.51 -17.67 -0.55
CA TRP A 292 -14.10 -16.92 0.56
C TRP A 292 -13.04 -16.31 1.50
N LEU A 293 -13.26 -15.03 1.85
CA LEU A 293 -12.56 -14.27 2.88
C LEU A 293 -13.44 -14.14 4.14
N PRO A 294 -12.94 -14.47 5.34
CA PRO A 294 -13.71 -14.38 6.59
C PRO A 294 -13.74 -12.95 7.15
N THR A 295 -14.15 -11.98 6.32
CA THR A 295 -14.38 -10.57 6.69
C THR A 295 -15.87 -10.20 6.60
N TRP A 296 -16.24 -8.99 7.03
CA TRP A 296 -17.63 -8.56 7.09
C TRP A 296 -17.86 -7.15 6.52
N GLY A 297 -19.01 -6.99 5.87
CA GLY A 297 -19.44 -5.78 5.17
C GLY A 297 -18.98 -5.72 3.72
N ALA A 298 -19.77 -5.05 2.88
CA ALA A 298 -19.35 -4.72 1.52
C ALA A 298 -18.01 -3.98 1.56
N SER A 299 -17.04 -4.57 0.86
CA SER A 299 -15.64 -4.14 0.86
C SER A 299 -15.07 -4.12 -0.56
N GLN A 300 -15.61 -4.92 -1.47
CA GLN A 300 -15.26 -4.94 -2.89
C GLN A 300 -16.54 -4.76 -3.72
N ASP A 301 -16.40 -4.22 -4.91
CA ASP A 301 -17.44 -4.31 -5.95
C ASP A 301 -17.31 -5.64 -6.72
N ALA A 302 -18.20 -5.84 -7.69
CA ALA A 302 -18.22 -7.01 -8.56
C ALA A 302 -16.94 -7.15 -9.43
N ASP A 303 -16.36 -6.05 -9.91
CA ASP A 303 -15.17 -6.08 -10.78
C ASP A 303 -13.90 -6.45 -10.00
N VAL A 304 -13.71 -5.87 -8.81
CA VAL A 304 -12.63 -6.24 -7.90
C VAL A 304 -12.77 -7.69 -7.45
N THR A 305 -13.99 -8.17 -7.21
CA THR A 305 -14.25 -9.57 -6.82
C THR A 305 -14.03 -10.55 -7.98
N LEU A 306 -14.40 -10.17 -9.20
CA LEU A 306 -14.12 -10.95 -10.42
C LEU A 306 -12.61 -11.02 -10.68
N GLY A 307 -11.92 -9.88 -10.70
CA GLY A 307 -10.50 -9.78 -11.05
C GLY A 307 -9.52 -10.22 -9.95
N SER A 308 -9.95 -10.34 -8.69
CA SER A 308 -9.15 -10.94 -7.62
C SER A 308 -9.48 -12.41 -7.33
N LEU A 309 -10.62 -12.91 -7.81
CA LEU A 309 -11.17 -14.24 -7.48
C LEU A 309 -11.24 -14.53 -5.97
N ARG A 310 -11.41 -13.50 -5.14
CA ARG A 310 -11.51 -13.61 -3.67
C ARG A 310 -12.49 -12.55 -3.16
N GLY A 311 -13.32 -12.90 -2.16
CA GLY A 311 -14.24 -11.93 -1.54
C GLY A 311 -14.92 -12.47 -0.30
N ASN A 312 -15.53 -11.61 0.52
CA ASN A 312 -16.39 -12.08 1.61
C ASN A 312 -17.79 -12.46 1.12
N ALA A 313 -18.70 -12.82 2.03
CA ALA A 313 -20.05 -13.26 1.66
C ALA A 313 -20.85 -12.17 0.91
N VAL A 314 -20.68 -10.90 1.26
CA VAL A 314 -21.32 -9.75 0.59
C VAL A 314 -20.68 -9.51 -0.78
N ASP A 315 -19.36 -9.50 -0.85
CA ASP A 315 -18.62 -9.27 -2.10
C ASP A 315 -18.92 -10.37 -3.14
N ILE A 316 -18.89 -11.64 -2.73
CA ILE A 316 -19.25 -12.79 -3.57
C ILE A 316 -20.71 -12.73 -4.01
N ALA A 317 -21.64 -12.41 -3.11
CA ALA A 317 -23.05 -12.22 -3.49
C ALA A 317 -23.22 -11.09 -4.51
N SER A 318 -22.42 -10.02 -4.41
CA SER A 318 -22.45 -8.88 -5.34
C SER A 318 -22.01 -9.27 -6.75
N LEU A 319 -20.93 -10.05 -6.87
CA LEU A 319 -20.48 -10.61 -8.16
C LEU A 319 -21.55 -11.51 -8.80
N VAL A 320 -22.17 -12.40 -8.02
CA VAL A 320 -23.22 -13.31 -8.52
C VAL A 320 -24.44 -12.51 -9.01
N ILE A 321 -24.88 -11.53 -8.22
CA ILE A 321 -25.98 -10.64 -8.61
C ILE A 321 -25.61 -9.84 -9.87
N ALA A 322 -24.36 -9.37 -10.01
CA ALA A 322 -23.91 -8.65 -11.20
C ALA A 322 -23.96 -9.51 -12.47
N LEU A 323 -23.45 -10.75 -12.42
CA LEU A 323 -23.49 -11.71 -13.54
C LEU A 323 -24.93 -12.11 -13.91
N LEU A 324 -25.81 -12.32 -12.92
CA LEU A 324 -27.23 -12.61 -13.16
C LEU A 324 -27.98 -11.41 -13.75
N ARG A 325 -27.77 -10.20 -13.22
CA ARG A 325 -28.40 -8.97 -13.75
C ARG A 325 -27.91 -8.62 -15.16
N ALA A 326 -26.62 -8.81 -15.44
CA ALA A 326 -26.07 -8.70 -16.80
C ALA A 326 -26.67 -9.74 -17.77
N SER A 327 -27.19 -10.85 -17.24
CA SER A 327 -27.93 -11.89 -17.97
C SER A 327 -29.45 -11.66 -18.01
N GLY A 328 -29.93 -10.50 -17.54
CA GLY A 328 -31.37 -10.18 -17.50
C GLY A 328 -32.17 -10.89 -16.41
N ILE A 329 -31.51 -11.57 -15.47
CA ILE A 329 -32.14 -12.36 -14.41
C ILE A 329 -32.27 -11.47 -13.14
N PRO A 330 -33.49 -11.18 -12.64
CA PRO A 330 -33.67 -10.43 -11.41
C PRO A 330 -33.02 -11.15 -10.23
N ALA A 331 -32.12 -10.46 -9.51
CA ALA A 331 -31.39 -11.02 -8.40
C ALA A 331 -31.27 -10.02 -7.23
N ARG A 332 -31.26 -10.52 -5.99
CA ARG A 332 -31.25 -9.72 -4.77
C ARG A 332 -30.46 -10.37 -3.64
N TYR A 333 -29.94 -9.55 -2.74
CA TYR A 333 -29.30 -10.02 -1.51
C TYR A 333 -30.34 -10.56 -0.53
N VAL A 334 -29.94 -11.56 0.24
CA VAL A 334 -30.63 -12.00 1.45
C VAL A 334 -29.62 -12.04 2.59
N HIS A 335 -29.99 -11.45 3.72
CA HIS A 335 -29.17 -11.38 4.92
C HIS A 335 -29.88 -12.09 6.07
N GLY A 336 -29.17 -13.00 6.73
CA GLY A 336 -29.69 -13.80 7.82
C GLY A 336 -28.57 -14.44 8.64
N THR A 337 -28.95 -15.36 9.51
CA THR A 337 -27.98 -16.11 10.34
C THR A 337 -28.04 -17.58 9.97
N ILE A 338 -26.87 -18.16 9.73
CA ILE A 338 -26.70 -19.59 9.44
C ILE A 338 -26.01 -20.30 10.61
N GLU A 339 -26.13 -21.62 10.63
CA GLU A 339 -25.44 -22.50 11.56
C GLU A 339 -24.63 -23.57 10.81
N VAL A 340 -23.36 -23.67 11.18
CA VAL A 340 -22.34 -24.53 10.55
C VAL A 340 -21.75 -25.47 11.61
N SER A 341 -21.44 -26.72 11.26
CA SER A 341 -20.75 -27.63 12.18
C SER A 341 -19.29 -27.18 12.41
N PRO A 342 -18.67 -27.48 13.57
CA PRO A 342 -17.32 -27.02 13.88
C PRO A 342 -16.30 -27.46 12.82
N GLU A 343 -16.36 -28.71 12.38
CA GLU A 343 -15.51 -29.30 11.34
C GLU A 343 -15.61 -28.54 10.00
N LYS A 344 -16.85 -28.31 9.52
CA LYS A 344 -17.10 -27.57 8.29
C LYS A 344 -16.63 -26.12 8.37
N PHE A 345 -16.79 -25.49 9.53
CA PHE A 345 -16.36 -24.11 9.77
C PHE A 345 -14.83 -24.00 9.83
N MET A 346 -14.14 -24.90 10.54
CA MET A 346 -12.67 -24.94 10.56
C MET A 346 -12.08 -25.15 9.15
N ASN A 347 -12.66 -26.05 8.36
CA ASN A 347 -12.29 -26.24 6.95
C ASN A 347 -12.54 -24.97 6.12
N TRP A 348 -13.73 -24.39 6.18
CA TRP A 348 -14.11 -23.21 5.38
C TRP A 348 -13.30 -21.96 5.73
N ALA A 349 -12.97 -21.76 7.02
CA ALA A 349 -12.23 -20.60 7.50
C ALA A 349 -10.73 -20.62 7.18
N GLY A 350 -10.14 -21.78 6.83
CA GLY A 350 -8.71 -21.87 6.51
C GLY A 350 -8.00 -23.19 6.85
N GLY A 351 -8.70 -24.22 7.34
CA GLY A 351 -8.08 -25.51 7.69
C GLY A 351 -7.56 -25.59 9.12
N PHE A 352 -8.14 -24.81 10.04
CA PHE A 352 -7.75 -24.76 11.45
C PHE A 352 -7.85 -26.11 12.16
N SER A 353 -6.95 -26.34 13.12
CA SER A 353 -7.02 -27.48 14.05
C SER A 353 -7.66 -27.13 15.40
N ASP A 354 -7.80 -25.85 15.72
CA ASP A 354 -8.59 -25.34 16.85
C ASP A 354 -9.78 -24.48 16.42
N ILE A 355 -10.96 -24.79 16.96
CA ILE A 355 -12.21 -24.10 16.64
C ILE A 355 -12.27 -22.66 17.16
N ASN A 356 -11.60 -22.35 18.28
CA ASN A 356 -11.57 -21.00 18.83
C ASN A 356 -10.66 -20.10 17.98
N ALA A 357 -9.55 -20.63 17.47
CA ALA A 357 -8.70 -19.97 16.49
C ALA A 357 -9.49 -19.62 15.22
N ALA A 358 -10.20 -20.58 14.61
CA ALA A 358 -11.06 -20.34 13.46
C ALA A 358 -12.11 -19.23 13.72
N MET A 359 -12.78 -19.27 14.87
CA MET A 359 -13.75 -18.23 15.24
C MET A 359 -13.10 -16.87 15.52
N ASN A 360 -11.93 -16.84 16.17
CA ASN A 360 -11.18 -15.61 16.45
C ASN A 360 -10.71 -14.94 15.16
N PHE A 361 -10.31 -15.72 14.15
CA PHE A 361 -9.92 -15.23 12.83
C PHE A 361 -11.10 -14.49 12.16
N ALA A 362 -12.26 -15.15 12.01
CA ALA A 362 -13.46 -14.54 11.45
C ALA A 362 -14.00 -13.35 12.29
N ALA A 363 -13.99 -13.46 13.62
CA ALA A 363 -14.39 -12.38 14.52
C ALA A 363 -13.46 -11.15 14.43
N SER A 364 -12.17 -11.35 14.13
CA SER A 364 -11.20 -10.27 13.87
C SER A 364 -11.42 -9.64 12.48
N GLY A 365 -11.94 -10.42 11.52
CA GLY A 365 -12.57 -9.94 10.29
C GLY A 365 -13.88 -9.17 10.49
N SER A 366 -14.36 -9.06 11.73
CA SER A 366 -15.62 -8.42 12.15
C SER A 366 -16.89 -9.17 11.74
N VAL A 367 -16.79 -10.47 11.43
CA VAL A 367 -17.97 -11.35 11.22
C VAL A 367 -18.76 -11.47 12.54
N PRO A 368 -20.08 -11.19 12.57
CA PRO A 368 -20.90 -11.41 13.75
C PRO A 368 -21.03 -12.92 14.02
N ILE A 369 -20.39 -13.43 15.08
CA ILE A 369 -20.16 -14.87 15.24
C ILE A 369 -20.27 -15.35 16.71
N THR A 370 -20.81 -16.56 16.90
CA THR A 370 -20.84 -17.21 18.21
C THR A 370 -20.85 -18.73 18.14
N GLN A 371 -20.23 -19.35 19.15
CA GLN A 371 -20.37 -20.78 19.41
C GLN A 371 -21.70 -21.14 20.06
N ILE A 372 -22.19 -22.35 19.77
CA ILE A 372 -23.21 -23.07 20.53
C ILE A 372 -22.51 -24.21 21.27
N VAL A 373 -22.56 -24.17 22.61
CA VAL A 373 -21.87 -25.13 23.49
C VAL A 373 -22.89 -26.06 24.14
N SER A 374 -22.61 -27.36 24.14
CA SER A 374 -23.39 -28.36 24.88
C SER A 374 -22.46 -29.42 25.44
N GLY A 375 -22.63 -29.76 26.73
CA GLY A 375 -21.73 -30.68 27.44
C GLY A 375 -20.27 -30.21 27.49
N GLY A 376 -20.02 -28.90 27.49
CA GLY A 376 -18.67 -28.31 27.45
C GLY A 376 -17.98 -28.34 26.08
N VAL A 377 -18.63 -28.87 25.03
CA VAL A 377 -18.08 -28.98 23.67
C VAL A 377 -18.83 -28.04 22.72
N VAL A 378 -18.11 -27.38 21.81
CA VAL A 378 -18.70 -26.60 20.72
C VAL A 378 -19.42 -27.57 19.77
N LYS A 379 -20.75 -27.43 19.64
CA LYS A 379 -21.59 -28.26 18.76
C LYS A 379 -21.89 -27.60 17.43
N ALA A 380 -21.90 -26.28 17.37
CA ALA A 380 -22.08 -25.52 16.14
C ALA A 380 -21.50 -24.10 16.27
N VAL A 381 -21.29 -23.47 15.12
CA VAL A 381 -20.97 -22.05 14.97
C VAL A 381 -22.16 -21.37 14.30
N GLN A 382 -22.69 -20.32 14.92
CA GLN A 382 -23.69 -19.43 14.32
C GLN A 382 -23.02 -18.13 13.89
N LEU A 383 -23.31 -17.68 12.67
CA LEU A 383 -22.79 -16.43 12.11
C LEU A 383 -23.84 -15.73 11.24
N GLU A 384 -23.79 -14.40 11.20
CA GLU A 384 -24.50 -13.64 10.16
C GLU A 384 -23.83 -13.90 8.81
N HIS A 385 -24.66 -13.99 7.77
CA HIS A 385 -24.25 -14.38 6.43
C HIS A 385 -25.14 -13.72 5.38
N VAL A 386 -24.58 -13.48 4.20
CA VAL A 386 -25.28 -12.90 3.05
C VAL A 386 -25.18 -13.86 1.87
N TRP A 387 -26.30 -14.08 1.20
CA TRP A 387 -26.42 -14.92 0.01
C TRP A 387 -27.37 -14.26 -1.00
N VAL A 388 -27.62 -14.93 -2.13
CA VAL A 388 -28.43 -14.41 -3.23
C VAL A 388 -29.79 -15.11 -3.29
N GLU A 389 -30.85 -14.38 -3.63
CA GLU A 389 -32.07 -14.93 -4.21
C GLU A 389 -32.15 -14.48 -5.67
N ALA A 390 -32.37 -15.42 -6.59
CA ALA A 390 -32.53 -15.16 -8.02
C ALA A 390 -33.90 -15.62 -8.54
N ALA A 391 -34.52 -14.86 -9.43
CA ALA A 391 -35.78 -15.21 -10.07
C ALA A 391 -35.53 -16.18 -11.24
N ILE A 392 -35.78 -17.47 -11.02
CA ILE A 392 -35.45 -18.56 -11.95
C ILE A 392 -36.70 -19.36 -12.33
N ASP A 393 -36.71 -19.88 -13.55
CA ASP A 393 -37.62 -20.93 -14.05
C ASP A 393 -37.19 -22.27 -13.39
N PHE A 394 -37.79 -22.59 -12.24
CA PHE A 394 -37.29 -23.65 -11.37
C PHE A 394 -38.13 -24.93 -11.40
N GLN A 395 -39.41 -24.89 -11.81
CA GLN A 395 -40.25 -26.09 -11.93
C GLN A 395 -40.59 -26.42 -13.39
N PRO A 396 -40.31 -27.66 -13.88
CA PRO A 396 -39.59 -28.76 -13.23
C PRO A 396 -38.07 -28.72 -13.48
N SER A 397 -37.58 -27.78 -14.30
CA SER A 397 -36.23 -27.80 -14.88
C SER A 397 -35.11 -27.49 -13.88
N ARG A 398 -35.44 -26.84 -12.77
CA ARG A 398 -34.52 -26.32 -11.75
C ARG A 398 -33.40 -25.45 -12.32
N GLY A 399 -33.77 -24.58 -13.27
CA GLY A 399 -32.87 -23.66 -13.97
C GLY A 399 -32.28 -24.20 -15.28
N ALA A 400 -32.34 -25.52 -15.54
CA ALA A 400 -31.77 -26.11 -16.76
C ALA A 400 -32.53 -25.71 -18.05
N ILE A 401 -33.72 -25.14 -17.91
CA ILE A 401 -34.41 -24.38 -18.94
C ILE A 401 -34.84 -23.09 -18.24
N ASN A 402 -34.23 -21.95 -18.57
CA ASN A 402 -34.52 -20.67 -17.95
C ASN A 402 -35.25 -19.71 -18.91
N LYS A 403 -36.59 -19.74 -18.92
CA LYS A 403 -37.42 -18.93 -19.85
C LYS A 403 -38.45 -18.04 -19.15
N SER A 404 -39.08 -18.52 -18.08
CA SER A 404 -40.10 -17.78 -17.34
C SER A 404 -39.95 -18.06 -15.85
N ALA A 405 -39.55 -17.05 -15.08
CA ALA A 405 -39.26 -17.26 -13.66
C ALA A 405 -40.53 -17.61 -12.86
N ASP A 406 -40.45 -18.66 -12.04
CA ASP A 406 -41.53 -19.12 -11.16
C ASP A 406 -41.15 -19.12 -9.67
N THR A 407 -39.86 -19.02 -9.36
CA THR A 407 -39.30 -19.22 -8.01
C THR A 407 -38.16 -18.24 -7.73
N TRP A 408 -38.16 -17.67 -6.52
CA TRP A 408 -36.96 -17.03 -5.94
C TRP A 408 -36.05 -18.10 -5.33
N VAL A 409 -35.00 -18.50 -6.07
CA VAL A 409 -34.08 -19.59 -5.70
C VAL A 409 -32.93 -19.06 -4.83
N PRO A 410 -32.66 -19.63 -3.64
CA PRO A 410 -31.56 -19.22 -2.78
C PRO A 410 -30.22 -19.84 -3.21
N LEU A 411 -29.22 -18.98 -3.46
CA LEU A 411 -27.89 -19.34 -3.96
C LEU A 411 -26.81 -18.80 -3.02
N ASP A 412 -26.01 -19.69 -2.43
CA ASP A 412 -24.83 -19.35 -1.62
C ASP A 412 -23.56 -20.01 -2.19
N PRO A 413 -22.90 -19.36 -3.17
CA PRO A 413 -21.63 -19.83 -3.71
C PRO A 413 -20.43 -19.46 -2.83
N SER A 414 -20.60 -18.71 -1.74
CA SER A 414 -19.52 -18.37 -0.81
C SER A 414 -19.17 -19.55 0.11
N PHE A 415 -20.18 -20.35 0.50
CA PHE A 415 -19.94 -21.57 1.27
C PHE A 415 -19.37 -22.69 0.40
N LYS A 416 -18.13 -23.08 0.72
CA LYS A 416 -17.44 -24.22 0.11
C LYS A 416 -16.58 -24.96 1.13
N GLN A 417 -16.09 -26.11 0.72
CA GLN A 417 -15.12 -26.89 1.47
C GLN A 417 -13.88 -27.02 0.60
N TYR A 418 -12.72 -27.05 1.24
CA TYR A 418 -11.43 -27.06 0.59
C TYR A 418 -10.66 -28.34 0.91
N GLU A 419 -9.91 -28.80 -0.08
CA GLU A 419 -8.75 -29.66 0.13
C GLU A 419 -7.56 -28.75 0.46
N PHE A 420 -6.84 -29.06 1.55
CA PHE A 420 -5.66 -28.29 1.96
C PHE A 420 -4.41 -28.99 1.45
N LEU A 421 -3.67 -28.30 0.59
CA LEU A 421 -2.49 -28.81 -0.07
C LEU A 421 -1.27 -28.51 0.80
N GLN A 422 -0.52 -29.56 1.15
CA GLN A 422 0.77 -29.40 1.78
C GLN A 422 1.82 -29.11 0.69
N GLY A 423 2.46 -27.95 0.78
CA GLY A 423 3.58 -27.61 -0.11
C GLY A 423 4.84 -28.41 0.21
N LEU A 424 5.86 -28.19 -0.62
CA LEU A 424 7.16 -28.85 -0.45
C LEU A 424 7.79 -28.55 0.91
N ASP A 425 8.45 -29.55 1.51
CA ASP A 425 9.32 -29.34 2.65
C ASP A 425 10.63 -28.68 2.19
N VAL A 426 10.58 -27.35 2.01
CA VAL A 426 11.70 -26.53 1.55
C VAL A 426 12.93 -26.70 2.44
N ILE A 427 12.75 -26.95 3.75
CA ILE A 427 13.86 -27.17 4.69
C ILE A 427 14.50 -28.54 4.43
N GLY A 428 13.68 -29.60 4.38
CA GLY A 428 14.14 -30.96 4.08
C GLY A 428 14.79 -31.11 2.70
N ILE A 429 14.26 -30.44 1.68
CA ILE A 429 14.80 -30.47 0.30
C ILE A 429 16.12 -29.70 0.18
N SER A 430 16.21 -28.52 0.82
CA SER A 430 17.42 -27.68 0.71
C SER A 430 18.60 -28.14 1.56
N GLY A 431 18.34 -28.97 2.58
CA GLY A 431 19.34 -29.35 3.58
C GLY A 431 19.80 -28.19 4.47
N VAL A 432 19.10 -27.04 4.46
CA VAL A 432 19.44 -25.88 5.28
C VAL A 432 18.93 -26.07 6.70
N GLU A 433 19.83 -26.46 7.60
CA GLU A 433 19.55 -26.63 9.02
C GLU A 433 19.27 -25.29 9.73
N PRO A 434 18.02 -24.96 10.12
CA PRO A 434 17.67 -23.61 10.59
C PRO A 434 18.30 -23.24 11.94
N ILE A 435 18.68 -24.23 12.74
CA ILE A 435 19.41 -24.04 14.00
C ILE A 435 20.87 -23.70 13.72
N ALA A 436 21.53 -24.46 12.83
CA ALA A 436 22.90 -24.21 12.43
C ALA A 436 23.04 -22.88 11.70
N LEU A 437 22.14 -22.57 10.75
CA LEU A 437 22.12 -21.29 10.04
C LEU A 437 22.02 -20.10 11.00
N ARG A 438 21.09 -20.16 11.96
CA ARG A 438 20.96 -19.12 13.00
C ARG A 438 22.21 -19.01 13.85
N GLN A 439 22.83 -20.12 14.23
CA GLN A 439 24.04 -20.10 15.05
C GLN A 439 25.24 -19.54 14.27
N SER A 440 25.43 -19.90 13.01
CA SER A 440 26.46 -19.32 12.14
C SER A 440 26.25 -17.82 11.95
N PHE A 441 25.00 -17.37 11.75
CA PHE A 441 24.69 -15.95 11.67
C PHE A 441 25.00 -15.22 12.99
N ILE A 442 24.55 -15.75 14.14
CA ILE A 442 24.87 -15.20 15.47
C ILE A 442 26.38 -15.13 15.74
N ASN A 443 27.12 -16.17 15.36
CA ASN A 443 28.56 -16.27 15.56
C ASN A 443 29.40 -15.39 14.61
N SER A 444 28.78 -14.82 13.57
CA SER A 444 29.49 -14.01 12.57
C SER A 444 29.82 -12.59 13.05
N GLY A 445 29.00 -12.07 13.97
CA GLY A 445 29.14 -10.72 14.52
C GLY A 445 29.37 -10.72 16.04
N THR A 446 29.35 -9.53 16.62
CA THR A 446 29.42 -9.35 18.08
C THR A 446 28.01 -9.34 18.67
N VAL A 447 27.78 -10.17 19.69
CA VAL A 447 26.58 -10.12 20.54
C VAL A 447 26.97 -9.70 21.95
N ASN A 448 26.34 -8.66 22.48
CA ASN A 448 26.50 -8.23 23.86
C ASN A 448 25.19 -8.45 24.63
N GLU A 449 25.21 -9.44 25.52
CA GLU A 449 24.01 -9.82 26.28
C GLU A 449 23.70 -8.88 27.45
N SER A 450 24.70 -8.25 28.08
CA SER A 450 24.45 -7.35 29.22
C SER A 450 23.85 -6.00 28.80
N GLU A 451 24.23 -5.49 27.62
CA GLU A 451 23.75 -4.22 27.07
C GLU A 451 22.68 -4.39 25.98
N SER A 452 22.35 -5.63 25.61
CA SER A 452 21.32 -6.00 24.63
C SER A 452 21.52 -5.39 23.23
N TRP A 453 22.70 -5.62 22.64
CA TRP A 453 22.99 -5.21 21.26
C TRP A 453 23.74 -6.23 20.43
N VAL A 454 23.66 -6.05 19.12
CA VAL A 454 24.42 -6.80 18.10
C VAL A 454 25.15 -5.84 17.15
N SER A 455 26.31 -6.21 16.64
CA SER A 455 27.01 -5.51 15.54
C SER A 455 27.74 -6.49 14.64
N ASP A 456 28.16 -6.03 13.46
CA ASP A 456 29.10 -6.73 12.57
C ASP A 456 28.63 -8.13 12.11
N MET A 457 27.32 -8.38 12.14
CA MET A 457 26.72 -9.62 11.64
C MET A 457 26.91 -9.73 10.12
N ASP A 458 27.30 -10.91 9.63
CA ASP A 458 27.53 -11.19 8.21
C ASP A 458 26.19 -11.55 7.50
N PRO A 459 25.65 -10.65 6.65
CA PRO A 459 24.43 -10.93 5.89
C PRO A 459 24.61 -12.07 4.89
N THR A 460 25.82 -12.29 4.37
CA THR A 460 26.07 -13.22 3.27
C THR A 460 25.81 -14.68 3.66
N ILE A 461 25.90 -15.02 4.96
CA ILE A 461 25.51 -16.33 5.50
C ILE A 461 24.06 -16.66 5.13
N LEU A 462 23.16 -15.68 5.23
CA LEU A 462 21.74 -15.85 4.95
C LEU A 462 21.49 -15.81 3.43
N GLU A 463 22.16 -14.91 2.69
CA GLU A 463 22.10 -14.83 1.21
C GLU A 463 22.56 -16.13 0.53
N ASN A 464 23.60 -16.75 1.09
CA ASN A 464 24.13 -18.03 0.62
C ASN A 464 23.15 -19.17 0.93
N ALA A 465 22.56 -19.21 2.13
CA ALA A 465 21.54 -20.20 2.47
C ALA A 465 20.28 -20.06 1.60
N GLN A 466 19.85 -18.84 1.29
CA GLN A 466 18.72 -18.59 0.37
C GLN A 466 19.06 -18.97 -1.07
N THR A 467 20.29 -18.71 -1.51
CA THR A 467 20.77 -19.16 -2.82
C THR A 467 20.83 -20.68 -2.91
N GLN A 468 21.26 -21.37 -1.84
CA GLN A 468 21.22 -22.82 -1.73
C GLN A 468 19.78 -23.34 -1.79
N VAL A 469 18.85 -22.77 -1.00
CA VAL A 469 17.42 -23.11 -1.04
C VAL A 469 16.86 -22.95 -2.45
N ARG A 470 17.10 -21.83 -3.11
CA ARG A 470 16.61 -21.58 -4.48
C ARG A 470 17.14 -22.64 -5.46
N ILE A 471 18.45 -22.84 -5.52
CA ILE A 471 19.08 -23.77 -6.48
C ILE A 471 18.62 -25.22 -6.23
N THR A 472 18.56 -25.65 -4.97
CA THR A 472 18.09 -27.01 -4.63
C THR A 472 16.62 -27.21 -4.90
N LEU A 473 15.77 -26.23 -4.62
CA LEU A 473 14.34 -26.28 -4.88
C LEU A 473 14.03 -26.24 -6.38
N GLU A 474 14.70 -25.37 -7.16
CA GLU A 474 14.61 -25.34 -8.63
C GLU A 474 15.02 -26.69 -9.24
N ALA A 475 16.13 -27.27 -8.78
CA ALA A 475 16.59 -28.58 -9.24
C ALA A 475 15.62 -29.71 -8.82
N TYR A 476 15.04 -29.66 -7.63
CA TYR A 476 14.05 -30.63 -7.17
C TYR A 476 12.76 -30.55 -7.99
N ILE A 477 12.24 -29.35 -8.22
CA ILE A 477 11.04 -29.12 -9.03
C ILE A 477 11.24 -29.64 -10.46
N LYS A 478 12.38 -29.32 -11.10
CA LYS A 478 12.68 -29.75 -12.47
C LYS A 478 12.94 -31.25 -12.62
N ASN A 479 13.59 -31.89 -11.65
CA ASN A 479 14.10 -33.26 -11.80
C ASN A 479 13.29 -34.33 -11.04
N SER A 480 12.50 -33.94 -10.04
CA SER A 480 11.77 -34.88 -9.15
C SER A 480 10.25 -34.78 -9.22
N LEU A 481 9.70 -33.73 -9.83
CA LEU A 481 8.25 -33.56 -10.00
C LEU A 481 7.87 -33.62 -11.48
N ALA A 482 6.86 -34.42 -11.82
CA ALA A 482 6.27 -34.45 -13.14
C ALA A 482 5.10 -33.47 -13.21
N ASN A 483 5.21 -32.44 -14.06
CA ASN A 483 4.21 -31.38 -14.27
C ASN A 483 3.63 -30.78 -12.96
N PRO A 484 4.48 -30.26 -12.04
CA PRO A 484 4.02 -29.74 -10.76
C PRO A 484 3.13 -28.51 -10.92
N THR A 485 2.04 -28.43 -10.16
CA THR A 485 1.24 -27.22 -10.04
C THR A 485 1.82 -26.29 -8.97
N VAL A 486 1.40 -25.01 -9.00
CA VAL A 486 1.75 -24.06 -7.92
C VAL A 486 1.36 -24.60 -6.55
N GLY A 487 0.19 -25.24 -6.43
CA GLY A 487 -0.30 -25.84 -5.18
C GLY A 487 0.57 -27.00 -4.66
N ASP A 488 1.23 -27.75 -5.55
CA ASP A 488 2.17 -28.81 -5.14
C ASP A 488 3.49 -28.22 -4.60
N VAL A 489 3.89 -27.05 -5.12
CA VAL A 489 5.14 -26.36 -4.74
C VAL A 489 4.97 -25.59 -3.42
N ILE A 490 4.02 -24.64 -3.36
CA ILE A 490 3.86 -23.73 -2.21
C ILE A 490 2.77 -24.18 -1.22
N GLY A 491 1.99 -25.20 -1.56
CA GLY A 491 0.82 -25.61 -0.79
C GLY A 491 -0.37 -24.68 -1.01
N GLY A 492 -1.26 -24.63 -0.03
CA GLY A 492 -2.42 -23.73 -0.02
C GLY A 492 -3.73 -24.48 0.12
N ARG A 493 -4.75 -24.06 -0.63
CA ARG A 493 -6.07 -24.70 -0.63
C ARG A 493 -6.63 -24.79 -2.05
N LYS A 494 -7.41 -25.83 -2.30
CA LYS A 494 -8.16 -26.04 -3.54
C LYS A 494 -9.62 -26.21 -3.21
N THR A 495 -10.50 -25.47 -3.89
CA THR A 495 -11.95 -25.65 -3.75
C THR A 495 -12.33 -27.07 -4.15
N ILE A 496 -13.10 -27.77 -3.31
CA ILE A 496 -13.75 -29.03 -3.72
C ILE A 496 -14.84 -28.66 -4.73
N VAL A 497 -14.48 -28.85 -6.01
CA VAL A 497 -15.30 -28.55 -7.18
C VAL A 497 -16.62 -29.32 -7.08
N LYS A 498 -17.71 -28.64 -7.42
CA LYS A 498 -19.00 -29.25 -7.67
C LYS A 498 -19.51 -28.76 -9.01
N THR A 499 -19.88 -29.70 -9.86
CA THR A 499 -20.63 -29.45 -11.09
C THR A 499 -22.03 -29.99 -10.88
N GLN A 500 -23.02 -29.18 -11.21
CA GLN A 500 -24.44 -29.47 -11.06
C GLN A 500 -25.10 -29.32 -12.44
N THR A 501 -26.09 -30.16 -12.71
CA THR A 501 -26.94 -30.03 -13.91
C THR A 501 -28.25 -29.28 -13.62
N VAL A 502 -28.45 -28.86 -12.36
CA VAL A 502 -29.64 -28.17 -11.84
C VAL A 502 -29.28 -27.36 -10.59
N LEU A 503 -29.93 -26.22 -10.37
CA LEU A 503 -29.71 -25.40 -9.17
C LEU A 503 -30.19 -26.09 -7.88
N PRO A 504 -29.52 -25.85 -6.73
CA PRO A 504 -29.91 -26.43 -5.44
C PRO A 504 -31.28 -25.90 -4.96
N ALA A 505 -32.07 -26.76 -4.31
CA ALA A 505 -33.39 -26.40 -3.78
C ALA A 505 -33.36 -25.74 -2.39
N ALA A 506 -32.19 -25.66 -1.75
CA ALA A 506 -31.99 -25.08 -0.43
C ALA A 506 -30.52 -24.71 -0.20
N LEU A 507 -30.28 -23.86 0.82
CA LEU A 507 -28.94 -23.50 1.25
C LEU A 507 -28.13 -24.70 1.78
N PRO A 508 -26.79 -24.68 1.67
CA PRO A 508 -25.93 -25.77 2.13
C PRO A 508 -25.77 -25.87 3.66
N ASN A 509 -26.20 -24.84 4.40
CA ASN A 509 -26.11 -24.72 5.85
C ASN A 509 -27.49 -24.55 6.49
N ARG A 510 -27.61 -24.86 7.78
CA ARG A 510 -28.90 -24.71 8.49
C ARG A 510 -29.20 -23.22 8.67
N LEU A 511 -30.29 -22.76 8.09
CA LEU A 511 -30.80 -21.41 8.34
C LEU A 511 -31.33 -21.31 9.78
N VAL A 512 -30.91 -20.28 10.52
CA VAL A 512 -31.44 -19.92 11.84
C VAL A 512 -32.57 -18.90 11.68
N VAL A 513 -32.33 -17.86 10.88
CA VAL A 513 -33.33 -16.83 10.54
C VAL A 513 -32.99 -16.14 9.22
N THR A 514 -33.99 -15.86 8.39
CA THR A 514 -33.89 -14.85 7.31
C THR A 514 -34.25 -13.50 7.91
N GLY A 515 -33.31 -12.56 7.93
CA GLY A 515 -33.51 -11.23 8.49
C GLY A 515 -34.22 -10.29 7.52
N ALA A 516 -33.55 -9.97 6.42
CA ALA A 516 -34.02 -9.00 5.42
C ALA A 516 -33.46 -9.28 4.02
N ARG A 517 -34.09 -8.70 3.00
CA ARG A 517 -33.72 -8.78 1.58
C ARG A 517 -33.41 -7.41 1.00
N TYR A 518 -32.41 -7.31 0.13
CA TYR A 518 -31.99 -6.03 -0.43
C TYR A 518 -31.74 -6.08 -1.95
N ALA A 519 -32.17 -5.06 -2.70
CA ALA A 519 -31.72 -4.84 -4.07
C ALA A 519 -30.30 -4.26 -4.15
N ALA A 520 -29.91 -3.47 -3.14
CA ALA A 520 -28.60 -2.85 -2.97
C ALA A 520 -28.15 -3.02 -1.51
N VAL A 521 -26.85 -3.13 -1.23
CA VAL A 521 -26.38 -3.28 0.15
C VAL A 521 -26.73 -2.02 0.96
N PRO A 522 -27.38 -2.13 2.13
CA PRO A 522 -27.68 -0.97 2.97
C PRO A 522 -26.40 -0.38 3.56
N GLN A 523 -26.35 0.94 3.77
CA GLN A 523 -25.19 1.66 4.30
C GLN A 523 -24.67 1.10 5.64
N SER A 524 -25.54 0.52 6.47
CA SER A 524 -25.18 -0.15 7.73
C SER A 524 -24.38 -1.46 7.55
N LEU A 525 -24.31 -1.98 6.32
CA LEU A 525 -23.51 -3.13 5.89
C LEU A 525 -22.38 -2.74 4.92
N GLN A 526 -22.16 -1.45 4.67
CA GLN A 526 -21.00 -0.94 3.94
C GLN A 526 -19.89 -0.57 4.92
N ASN A 527 -18.66 -1.04 4.67
CA ASN A 527 -17.49 -0.36 5.22
C ASN A 527 -17.33 0.97 4.46
N ALA A 528 -16.63 1.96 5.03
CA ALA A 528 -16.49 3.29 4.40
C ALA A 528 -15.13 3.94 4.67
N MET A 529 -14.66 4.77 3.75
CA MET A 529 -13.52 5.66 3.93
C MET A 529 -14.02 7.10 3.95
N VAL A 530 -13.67 7.87 4.98
CA VAL A 530 -13.84 9.32 4.96
C VAL A 530 -12.48 9.99 4.85
N LEU A 531 -12.32 10.82 3.83
CA LEU A 531 -11.17 11.72 3.68
C LEU A 531 -11.58 13.14 4.03
N ALA A 532 -10.67 13.92 4.62
CA ALA A 532 -10.89 15.34 4.88
C ALA A 532 -9.59 16.15 4.79
N MET A 533 -9.74 17.46 4.55
CA MET A 533 -8.65 18.41 4.37
C MET A 533 -8.41 19.20 5.67
N GLY A 534 -7.96 18.46 6.70
CA GLY A 534 -7.67 18.96 8.02
C GLY A 534 -8.89 18.99 8.96
N ARG A 535 -8.71 19.67 10.09
CA ARG A 535 -9.74 19.88 11.12
C ARG A 535 -9.87 21.35 11.47
N ASP A 536 -11.02 21.75 11.98
CA ASP A 536 -11.26 23.10 12.51
C ASP A 536 -10.79 23.24 13.98
N LEU A 537 -11.12 24.38 14.61
CA LEU A 537 -10.75 24.67 16.01
C LEU A 537 -11.54 23.85 17.04
N LEU A 538 -12.66 23.24 16.67
CA LEU A 538 -13.45 22.34 17.50
C LEU A 538 -13.03 20.87 17.31
N GLY A 539 -12.23 20.59 16.28
CA GLY A 539 -11.76 19.26 15.90
C GLY A 539 -12.60 18.59 14.82
N GLU A 540 -13.59 19.29 14.27
CA GLU A 540 -14.47 18.78 13.21
C GLU A 540 -13.74 18.71 11.86
N LEU A 541 -14.15 17.75 11.02
CA LEU A 541 -13.51 17.51 9.72
C LEU A 541 -13.84 18.63 8.73
N ARG A 542 -12.82 19.18 8.05
CA ARG A 542 -13.00 20.21 7.01
C ARG A 542 -12.97 19.59 5.61
N HIS A 543 -13.84 20.04 4.71
CA HIS A 543 -13.91 19.56 3.32
C HIS A 543 -13.94 18.02 3.25
N ALA A 544 -14.82 17.42 4.06
CA ALA A 544 -14.89 15.99 4.24
C ALA A 544 -15.72 15.34 3.13
N VAL A 545 -15.19 14.27 2.53
CA VAL A 545 -15.86 13.42 1.54
C VAL A 545 -15.85 11.98 2.02
N GLY A 546 -16.98 11.30 1.89
CA GLY A 546 -17.18 9.93 2.37
C GLY A 546 -17.54 8.98 1.24
N PHE A 547 -16.78 7.89 1.13
CA PHE A 547 -16.96 6.85 0.13
C PHE A 547 -17.41 5.55 0.82
N ALA A 548 -18.32 4.80 0.19
CA ALA A 548 -18.45 3.39 0.50
C ALA A 548 -17.14 2.69 0.09
N TRP A 549 -16.64 1.76 0.91
CA TRP A 549 -15.33 1.13 0.69
C TRP A 549 -15.18 0.45 -0.69
N PRO A 550 -16.21 -0.22 -1.26
CA PRO A 550 -16.15 -0.73 -2.63
C PRO A 550 -15.75 0.31 -3.68
N MET A 551 -16.16 1.58 -3.55
CA MET A 551 -15.85 2.65 -4.51
C MET A 551 -14.39 3.09 -4.53
N VAL A 552 -13.60 2.69 -3.52
CA VAL A 552 -12.19 3.12 -3.37
C VAL A 552 -11.24 1.94 -3.19
N ASN A 553 -11.75 0.74 -2.94
CA ASN A 553 -10.93 -0.46 -2.82
C ASN A 553 -10.41 -0.86 -4.18
N ASN A 554 -9.07 -0.94 -4.32
CA ASN A 554 -8.37 -1.12 -5.59
C ASN A 554 -8.48 0.04 -6.60
N HIS A 555 -9.31 1.07 -6.42
CA HIS A 555 -9.49 2.15 -7.41
C HIS A 555 -8.49 3.32 -7.24
N LYS A 556 -8.32 4.16 -8.27
CA LYS A 556 -7.31 5.24 -8.25
C LYS A 556 -7.84 6.48 -7.53
N LEU A 557 -7.47 6.62 -6.26
CA LEU A 557 -7.78 7.82 -5.46
C LEU A 557 -6.51 8.69 -5.31
N THR A 558 -6.56 9.97 -5.69
CA THR A 558 -5.38 10.86 -5.63
C THR A 558 -5.61 12.12 -4.78
N LEU A 559 -4.52 12.64 -4.20
CA LEU A 559 -4.39 14.03 -3.76
C LEU A 559 -3.47 14.76 -4.73
N SER A 560 -3.93 15.91 -5.19
CA SER A 560 -3.15 16.81 -6.03
C SER A 560 -3.51 18.27 -5.74
N PHE A 561 -2.80 19.20 -6.37
CA PHE A 561 -3.02 20.63 -6.23
C PHE A 561 -3.12 21.28 -7.61
N ARG A 562 -4.02 22.26 -7.77
CA ARG A 562 -4.10 23.12 -8.96
C ARG A 562 -3.82 24.58 -8.59
N PRO A 563 -3.44 25.47 -9.53
CA PRO A 563 -3.36 26.90 -9.25
C PRO A 563 -4.71 27.44 -8.74
N ALA A 564 -4.67 28.36 -7.77
CA ALA A 564 -5.89 28.94 -7.21
C ALA A 564 -6.56 29.96 -8.15
N THR A 565 -5.77 30.68 -8.96
CA THR A 565 -6.24 31.68 -9.92
C THR A 565 -5.39 31.68 -11.20
N ALA A 566 -5.89 32.29 -12.28
CA ALA A 566 -5.12 32.50 -13.50
C ALA A 566 -3.81 33.29 -13.29
N ALA A 567 -3.73 34.13 -12.25
CA ALA A 567 -2.49 34.84 -11.90
C ALA A 567 -1.45 33.90 -11.24
N ASP A 568 -1.91 32.87 -10.51
CA ASP A 568 -1.07 31.82 -9.95
C ASP A 568 -0.50 30.93 -11.07
N GLU A 569 -1.37 30.52 -12.01
CA GLU A 569 -1.03 29.75 -13.20
C GLU A 569 -0.01 30.51 -14.09
N GLN A 570 -0.30 31.78 -14.43
CA GLN A 570 0.62 32.62 -15.20
C GLN A 570 1.97 32.81 -14.50
N THR A 571 2.00 32.83 -13.17
CA THR A 571 3.25 32.91 -12.40
C THR A 571 4.08 31.64 -12.57
N LEU A 572 3.48 30.46 -12.49
CA LEU A 572 4.17 29.18 -12.71
C LEU A 572 4.64 29.04 -14.16
N LEU A 573 3.78 29.34 -15.14
CA LEU A 573 4.13 29.46 -16.56
C LEU A 573 5.34 30.35 -16.81
N SER A 574 5.45 31.47 -16.08
CA SER A 574 6.57 32.40 -16.25
C SER A 574 7.93 31.83 -15.87
N LEU A 575 7.98 30.76 -15.05
CA LEU A 575 9.21 30.12 -14.58
C LEU A 575 9.76 29.09 -15.57
N LEU A 576 8.98 28.68 -16.58
CA LEU A 576 9.50 27.86 -17.67
C LEU A 576 10.46 28.68 -18.56
N PRO A 577 11.52 28.05 -19.10
CA PRO A 577 12.39 28.69 -20.09
C PRO A 577 11.63 29.01 -21.38
N GLU A 578 12.15 29.98 -22.14
CA GLU A 578 11.63 30.36 -23.45
C GLU A 578 12.32 29.51 -24.53
N GLY A 579 11.55 28.78 -25.34
CA GLY A 579 12.05 27.92 -26.43
C GLY A 579 11.91 26.42 -26.12
N GLU A 580 12.57 25.60 -26.95
CA GLU A 580 12.65 24.14 -26.76
C GLU A 580 13.57 23.80 -25.57
N ILE A 581 13.13 22.92 -24.68
CA ILE A 581 13.95 22.40 -23.58
C ILE A 581 14.67 21.14 -24.07
N THR A 582 15.98 21.21 -24.06
CA THR A 582 16.90 20.16 -24.50
C THR A 582 17.63 19.49 -23.33
N ASP A 583 17.57 20.07 -22.13
CA ASP A 583 18.25 19.57 -20.92
C ASP A 583 17.38 19.79 -19.67
N PRO A 584 17.14 18.79 -18.80
CA PRO A 584 16.35 18.96 -17.58
C PRO A 584 16.88 20.01 -16.60
N SER A 585 18.17 20.39 -16.69
CA SER A 585 18.77 21.47 -15.90
C SER A 585 18.33 22.89 -16.31
N GLN A 586 17.68 23.04 -17.47
CA GLN A 586 17.05 24.29 -17.90
C GLN A 586 15.73 24.57 -17.16
N LEU A 587 15.15 23.56 -16.49
CA LEU A 587 13.93 23.68 -15.71
C LEU A 587 14.18 24.35 -14.35
N PRO A 588 13.17 25.02 -13.76
CA PRO A 588 13.34 25.72 -12.50
C PRO A 588 13.77 24.76 -11.38
N SER A 589 14.95 25.00 -10.79
CA SER A 589 15.46 24.23 -9.64
C SER A 589 14.81 24.64 -8.31
N SER A 590 13.97 25.68 -8.32
CA SER A 590 13.11 26.11 -7.22
C SER A 590 11.92 26.92 -7.75
N ILE A 591 10.78 26.88 -7.05
CA ILE A 591 9.59 27.71 -7.33
C ILE A 591 9.36 28.65 -6.14
N PRO A 592 9.26 29.98 -6.31
CA PRO A 592 9.04 30.93 -5.21
C PRO A 592 7.62 30.83 -4.63
N SER A 593 7.41 29.95 -3.65
CA SER A 593 6.07 29.55 -3.18
C SER A 593 5.21 30.70 -2.65
N TYR A 594 5.81 31.75 -2.06
CA TYR A 594 5.07 32.92 -1.57
C TYR A 594 4.35 33.73 -2.66
N LEU A 595 4.67 33.50 -3.94
CA LEU A 595 3.98 34.12 -5.07
C LEU A 595 2.71 33.36 -5.48
N VAL A 596 2.63 32.06 -5.18
CA VAL A 596 1.65 31.13 -5.77
C VAL A 596 0.74 30.56 -4.69
N ASN A 597 -0.57 30.70 -4.90
CA ASN A 597 -1.59 29.99 -4.17
C ASN A 597 -2.11 28.80 -5.00
N VAL A 598 -2.45 27.72 -4.32
CA VAL A 598 -2.96 26.47 -4.88
C VAL A 598 -4.22 26.01 -4.13
N VAL A 599 -5.06 25.25 -4.82
CA VAL A 599 -6.24 24.56 -4.26
C VAL A 599 -5.96 23.06 -4.21
N PRO A 600 -6.08 22.40 -3.05
CA PRO A 600 -6.01 20.94 -2.93
C PRO A 600 -7.27 20.28 -3.52
N GLN A 601 -7.08 19.14 -4.16
CA GLN A 601 -8.14 18.35 -4.80
C GLN A 601 -7.98 16.87 -4.44
N PHE A 602 -9.07 16.21 -4.08
CA PHE A 602 -9.17 14.75 -4.14
C PHE A 602 -9.84 14.36 -5.46
N ALA A 603 -9.30 13.37 -6.15
CA ALA A 603 -9.90 12.81 -7.37
C ALA A 603 -10.01 11.28 -7.29
N LEU A 604 -11.12 10.73 -7.78
CA LEU A 604 -11.38 9.29 -7.90
C LEU A 604 -11.43 8.95 -9.39
N ASP A 605 -10.56 8.03 -9.81
CA ASP A 605 -10.35 7.60 -11.20
C ASP A 605 -10.15 8.76 -12.21
N GLY A 606 -9.59 9.87 -11.69
CA GLY A 606 -9.32 11.11 -12.43
C GLY A 606 -10.40 12.20 -12.28
N GLU A 607 -11.61 11.87 -11.82
CA GLU A 607 -12.67 12.84 -11.57
C GLU A 607 -12.52 13.53 -10.21
N VAL A 608 -12.53 14.86 -10.17
CA VAL A 608 -12.41 15.63 -8.93
C VAL A 608 -13.68 15.50 -8.08
N VAL A 609 -13.57 14.82 -6.95
CA VAL A 609 -14.68 14.54 -6.03
C VAL A 609 -14.78 15.52 -4.85
N GLN A 610 -13.70 16.23 -4.51
CA GLN A 610 -13.70 17.24 -3.45
C GLN A 610 -12.54 18.24 -3.63
N GLU A 611 -12.81 19.52 -3.39
CA GLU A 611 -11.79 20.58 -3.30
C GLU A 611 -11.71 21.17 -1.88
N GLY A 612 -10.60 21.84 -1.56
CA GLY A 612 -10.44 22.61 -0.31
C GLY A 612 -10.20 24.10 -0.54
N ASP A 613 -9.82 24.81 0.52
CA ASP A 613 -9.55 26.25 0.42
C ASP A 613 -8.23 26.53 -0.33
N ALA A 614 -8.14 27.68 -0.98
CA ALA A 614 -6.88 28.16 -1.53
C ALA A 614 -5.86 28.45 -0.42
N MET A 615 -4.69 27.83 -0.51
CA MET A 615 -3.55 27.98 0.42
C MET A 615 -2.28 28.35 -0.35
N ARG A 616 -1.23 28.80 0.33
CA ARG A 616 0.04 29.11 -0.36
C ARG A 616 0.81 27.82 -0.64
N LEU A 617 1.47 27.76 -1.80
CA LEU A 617 2.33 26.64 -2.18
C LEU A 617 3.39 26.36 -1.09
N GLY A 618 3.65 25.10 -0.78
CA GLY A 618 4.56 24.68 0.28
C GLY A 618 4.10 24.93 1.73
N GLU A 619 2.89 25.44 1.98
CA GLU A 619 2.31 25.42 3.35
C GLU A 619 1.92 24.00 3.77
N ASP A 620 1.87 23.73 5.07
CA ASP A 620 1.47 22.42 5.60
C ASP A 620 -0.01 22.13 5.28
N PHE A 621 -0.25 21.06 4.51
CA PHE A 621 -1.58 20.52 4.20
C PHE A 621 -1.79 19.20 4.96
N THR A 622 -2.84 19.12 5.78
CA THR A 622 -3.15 17.91 6.55
C THR A 622 -4.27 17.10 5.89
N ILE A 623 -3.95 15.90 5.42
CA ILE A 623 -4.91 14.86 5.06
C ILE A 623 -5.42 14.22 6.35
N VAL A 624 -6.72 13.97 6.44
CA VAL A 624 -7.33 13.14 7.49
C VAL A 624 -7.87 11.87 6.83
N PHE A 625 -7.47 10.71 7.34
CA PHE A 625 -8.02 9.41 6.96
C PHE A 625 -8.89 8.90 8.10
N GLN A 626 -10.14 8.56 7.82
CA GLN A 626 -11.07 8.01 8.79
C GLN A 626 -11.74 6.74 8.21
N PRO A 627 -11.07 5.58 8.27
CA PRO A 627 -11.67 4.30 7.92
C PRO A 627 -12.76 3.93 8.94
N ARG A 628 -13.93 3.56 8.44
CA ARG A 628 -15.10 3.16 9.21
C ARG A 628 -15.41 1.71 8.87
N ARG A 629 -15.22 0.81 9.86
CA ARG A 629 -15.55 -0.61 9.72
C ARG A 629 -16.68 -1.01 10.65
N ILE A 630 -17.57 -1.86 10.14
CA ILE A 630 -18.76 -2.30 10.88
C ILE A 630 -18.34 -3.04 12.14
N GLY A 631 -18.94 -2.66 13.28
CA GLY A 631 -18.66 -3.29 14.58
C GLY A 631 -17.29 -2.94 15.19
N GLN A 632 -16.55 -1.99 14.61
CA GLN A 632 -15.26 -1.50 15.11
C GLN A 632 -15.33 -0.01 15.48
N PRO A 633 -14.48 0.48 16.40
CA PRO A 633 -14.32 1.92 16.64
C PRO A 633 -13.85 2.64 15.38
N VAL A 634 -14.25 3.90 15.23
CA VAL A 634 -13.74 4.78 14.17
C VAL A 634 -12.30 5.17 14.51
N ASP A 635 -11.35 4.70 13.69
CA ASP A 635 -9.95 5.17 13.73
C ASP A 635 -9.86 6.50 12.97
N THR A 636 -8.96 7.40 13.34
CA THR A 636 -8.73 8.62 12.56
C THR A 636 -7.27 9.01 12.59
N LYS A 637 -6.61 8.88 11.45
CA LYS A 637 -5.20 9.23 11.25
C LYS A 637 -5.09 10.57 10.52
N THR A 638 -3.96 11.24 10.70
CA THR A 638 -3.62 12.46 9.97
C THR A 638 -2.25 12.32 9.34
N TYR A 639 -2.08 12.88 8.14
CA TYR A 639 -0.79 12.99 7.48
C TYR A 639 -0.61 14.40 6.94
N THR A 640 0.48 15.08 7.34
CA THR A 640 0.76 16.45 6.90
C THR A 640 1.83 16.43 5.82
N VAL A 641 1.48 16.92 4.62
CA VAL A 641 2.36 17.05 3.45
C VAL A 641 2.45 18.50 2.98
N PRO A 642 3.48 18.91 2.23
CA PRO A 642 3.54 20.25 1.65
C PRO A 642 2.43 20.47 0.61
N ALA A 643 1.86 21.66 0.56
CA ALA A 643 0.98 22.05 -0.54
C ALA A 643 1.78 22.02 -1.85
N GLY A 644 1.29 21.27 -2.83
CA GLY A 644 2.03 20.91 -4.05
C GLY A 644 2.69 19.52 -4.02
N SER A 645 2.37 18.65 -3.06
CA SER A 645 2.59 17.20 -3.21
C SER A 645 1.65 16.59 -4.25
N TYR A 646 2.01 15.40 -4.76
CA TYR A 646 1.13 14.58 -5.61
C TYR A 646 1.15 13.15 -5.08
N LEU A 647 0.01 12.64 -4.60
CA LEU A 647 -0.08 11.35 -3.92
C LEU A 647 -1.19 10.48 -4.51
N SER A 648 -0.89 9.20 -4.70
CA SER A 648 -1.91 8.14 -4.62
C SER A 648 -2.30 7.95 -3.14
N LEU A 649 -3.60 7.88 -2.86
CA LEU A 649 -4.17 7.66 -1.54
C LEU A 649 -4.71 6.23 -1.47
N ALA A 650 -4.10 5.40 -0.63
CA ALA A 650 -4.51 4.00 -0.50
C ALA A 650 -5.79 3.86 0.33
N ALA A 651 -6.71 3.04 -0.16
CA ALA A 651 -7.78 2.42 0.62
C ALA A 651 -7.94 0.98 0.14
N MET A 652 -7.43 0.00 0.89
CA MET A 652 -7.33 -1.40 0.48
C MET A 652 -7.91 -2.32 1.55
N SER A 653 -8.66 -3.35 1.15
CA SER A 653 -9.09 -4.43 2.04
C SER A 653 -9.39 -5.71 1.26
N GLY A 654 -9.21 -6.87 1.88
CA GLY A 654 -9.35 -8.15 1.19
C GLY A 654 -8.18 -8.38 0.25
N SER A 655 -8.38 -8.21 -1.06
CA SER A 655 -7.43 -8.61 -2.10
C SER A 655 -7.05 -7.48 -3.05
N VAL A 656 -6.00 -7.71 -3.86
CA VAL A 656 -5.69 -6.91 -5.05
C VAL A 656 -6.26 -7.61 -6.28
N SER A 657 -6.93 -6.86 -7.17
CA SER A 657 -7.46 -7.35 -8.44
C SER A 657 -6.34 -7.47 -9.48
N GLN A 658 -6.17 -8.67 -10.04
CA GLN A 658 -5.20 -8.93 -11.11
C GLN A 658 -5.61 -8.22 -12.41
N GLN A 659 -6.91 -8.16 -12.72
CA GLN A 659 -7.40 -7.45 -13.90
C GLN A 659 -7.06 -5.95 -13.83
N ILE A 660 -7.30 -5.31 -12.68
CA ILE A 660 -6.98 -3.88 -12.49
C ILE A 660 -5.47 -3.62 -12.64
N LEU A 661 -4.62 -4.53 -12.15
CA LEU A 661 -3.18 -4.47 -12.37
C LEU A 661 -2.79 -4.60 -13.85
N GLN A 662 -3.44 -5.49 -14.60
CA GLN A 662 -3.21 -5.68 -16.04
C GLN A 662 -3.68 -4.47 -16.86
N ASP A 663 -4.87 -3.93 -16.56
CA ASP A 663 -5.40 -2.74 -17.22
C ASP A 663 -4.52 -1.51 -16.94
N LEU A 664 -3.95 -1.43 -15.72
CA LEU A 664 -3.00 -0.38 -15.34
C LEU A 664 -1.64 -0.54 -16.06
N ASP A 665 -1.13 -1.75 -16.21
CA ASP A 665 0.09 -2.02 -17.00
C ASP A 665 -0.12 -1.63 -18.48
N ILE A 666 -1.28 -1.95 -19.05
CA ILE A 666 -1.67 -1.52 -20.41
C ILE A 666 -1.70 0.02 -20.51
N ARG A 667 -2.33 0.73 -19.54
CA ARG A 667 -2.36 2.21 -19.55
C ARG A 667 -0.98 2.84 -19.37
N LEU A 668 -0.13 2.28 -18.51
CA LEU A 668 1.26 2.71 -18.36
C LEU A 668 2.07 2.45 -19.63
N GLY A 669 1.83 1.33 -20.31
CA GLY A 669 2.36 1.02 -21.64
C GLY A 669 1.93 2.02 -22.70
N GLN A 670 0.64 2.35 -22.78
CA GLN A 670 0.08 3.37 -23.69
C GLN A 670 0.63 4.77 -23.40
N THR A 671 0.68 5.16 -22.13
CA THR A 671 1.31 6.41 -21.69
C THR A 671 2.75 6.44 -22.16
N ARG A 672 3.55 5.41 -21.84
CA ARG A 672 4.94 5.26 -22.27
C ARG A 672 5.11 5.38 -23.79
N SER A 673 4.30 4.67 -24.57
CA SER A 673 4.32 4.75 -26.05
C SER A 673 4.02 6.16 -26.54
N THR A 674 3.06 6.85 -25.91
CA THR A 674 2.77 8.26 -26.20
C THR A 674 3.98 9.15 -25.88
N LEU A 675 4.62 9.01 -24.70
CA LEU A 675 5.85 9.79 -24.37
C LEU A 675 6.97 9.53 -25.39
N GLN A 676 7.14 8.27 -25.78
CA GLN A 676 8.22 7.82 -26.68
C GLN A 676 8.00 8.21 -28.14
N SER A 677 6.75 8.48 -28.56
CA SER A 677 6.44 8.89 -29.93
C SER A 677 7.10 10.22 -30.33
N GLY A 678 7.35 11.11 -29.36
CA GLY A 678 7.73 12.51 -29.62
C GLY A 678 6.62 13.34 -30.28
N ASP A 679 5.43 12.78 -30.52
CA ASP A 679 4.31 13.50 -31.15
C ASP A 679 3.68 14.47 -30.16
N ALA A 680 4.00 15.75 -30.37
CA ALA A 680 3.49 16.89 -29.64
C ALA A 680 1.96 16.90 -29.41
N SER A 681 1.17 16.36 -30.33
CA SER A 681 -0.29 16.36 -30.28
C SER A 681 -0.85 15.25 -29.38
N LEU A 682 -0.38 14.01 -29.55
CA LEU A 682 -0.74 12.86 -28.70
C LEU A 682 -0.23 13.07 -27.27
N ILE A 683 1.00 13.54 -27.14
CA ILE A 683 1.60 13.92 -25.87
C ILE A 683 0.80 15.04 -25.19
N GLY A 684 0.20 15.95 -25.96
CA GLY A 684 -0.67 17.01 -25.50
C GLY A 684 -2.01 16.56 -24.91
N THR A 685 -2.42 15.30 -25.11
CA THR A 685 -3.65 14.75 -24.51
C THR A 685 -3.42 14.12 -23.14
N LEU A 686 -2.17 13.89 -22.74
CA LEU A 686 -1.84 13.28 -21.45
C LEU A 686 -2.08 14.25 -20.29
N THR A 687 -2.68 13.73 -19.23
CA THR A 687 -2.92 14.44 -17.98
C THR A 687 -1.90 14.06 -16.92
N ARG A 688 -1.90 14.80 -15.81
CA ARG A 688 -1.14 14.41 -14.61
C ARG A 688 -1.56 13.06 -14.04
N GLU A 689 -2.80 12.63 -14.27
CA GLU A 689 -3.34 11.36 -13.76
C GLU A 689 -2.85 10.15 -14.56
N ASP A 690 -2.47 10.34 -15.82
CA ASP A 690 -1.90 9.30 -16.68
C ASP A 690 -0.40 9.10 -16.39
N VAL A 691 0.31 10.18 -16.04
CA VAL A 691 1.76 10.17 -15.82
C VAL A 691 2.14 9.95 -14.34
N MET A 692 1.58 10.74 -13.43
CA MET A 692 1.90 10.66 -11.99
C MET A 692 0.86 9.84 -11.21
N GLY A 693 -0.42 9.95 -11.58
CA GLY A 693 -1.52 9.16 -10.99
C GLY A 693 -1.29 7.66 -11.13
N ASP A 694 -1.31 7.15 -12.36
CA ASP A 694 -1.15 5.72 -12.65
C ASP A 694 0.17 5.14 -12.13
N MET A 695 1.27 5.92 -12.16
CA MET A 695 2.57 5.49 -11.62
C MET A 695 2.54 5.26 -10.09
N PHE A 696 2.03 6.22 -9.30
CA PHE A 696 1.97 6.05 -7.84
C PHE A 696 0.86 5.09 -7.40
N TYR A 697 -0.20 4.99 -8.18
CA TYR A 697 -1.25 3.99 -8.03
C TYR A 697 -0.72 2.57 -8.29
N ALA A 698 0.13 2.36 -9.30
CA ALA A 698 0.84 1.09 -9.51
C ALA A 698 1.73 0.71 -8.32
N SER A 699 2.46 1.67 -7.73
CA SER A 699 3.19 1.43 -6.46
C SER A 699 2.25 1.08 -5.30
N THR A 700 1.05 1.65 -5.27
CA THR A 700 0.05 1.38 -4.22
C THR A 700 -0.48 -0.05 -4.33
N LEU A 701 -0.91 -0.48 -5.51
CA LEU A 701 -1.35 -1.85 -5.76
C LEU A 701 -0.19 -2.84 -5.59
N GLY A 702 1.01 -2.51 -6.08
CA GLY A 702 2.22 -3.32 -5.95
C GLY A 702 2.64 -3.54 -4.50
N TYR A 703 2.47 -2.55 -3.63
CA TYR A 703 2.69 -2.67 -2.18
C TYR A 703 1.74 -3.69 -1.56
N PHE A 704 0.42 -3.53 -1.75
CA PHE A 704 -0.56 -4.42 -1.11
C PHE A 704 -0.59 -5.81 -1.75
N GLY A 705 -0.30 -5.93 -3.04
CA GLY A 705 -0.17 -7.20 -3.74
C GLY A 705 0.99 -8.04 -3.21
N GLN A 706 2.19 -7.43 -3.09
CA GLN A 706 3.35 -8.09 -2.47
C GLN A 706 3.11 -8.39 -0.98
N TYR A 707 2.46 -7.47 -0.25
CA TYR A 707 2.14 -7.69 1.17
C TYR A 707 1.27 -8.94 1.37
N LEU A 708 0.21 -9.07 0.58
CA LEU A 708 -0.69 -10.23 0.61
C LEU A 708 -0.01 -11.51 0.14
N ALA A 709 0.69 -11.50 -1.00
CA ALA A 709 1.33 -12.68 -1.57
C ALA A 709 2.43 -13.24 -0.64
N ILE A 710 3.31 -12.37 -0.15
CA ILE A 710 4.41 -12.77 0.75
C ILE A 710 3.85 -13.15 2.13
N GLY A 711 2.85 -12.41 2.63
CA GLY A 711 2.16 -12.74 3.87
C GLY A 711 1.49 -14.11 3.84
N GLN A 712 0.85 -14.47 2.72
CA GLN A 712 0.22 -15.77 2.54
C GLN A 712 1.24 -16.91 2.49
N MET A 713 2.36 -16.75 1.78
CA MET A 713 3.45 -17.74 1.78
C MET A 713 4.05 -17.93 3.18
N ALA A 714 4.31 -16.83 3.89
CA ALA A 714 4.83 -16.85 5.26
C ALA A 714 3.84 -17.48 6.25
N ALA A 715 2.53 -17.33 6.01
CA ALA A 715 1.46 -17.93 6.80
C ALA A 715 1.40 -19.46 6.61
N LEU A 716 1.39 -19.91 5.35
CA LEU A 716 1.39 -21.35 5.00
C LEU A 716 2.57 -22.08 5.64
N GLY A 717 3.79 -21.54 5.52
CA GLY A 717 5.01 -22.13 6.10
C GLY A 717 5.03 -22.22 7.63
N GLN A 718 4.11 -21.56 8.34
CA GLN A 718 4.06 -21.54 9.82
C GLN A 718 2.77 -22.16 10.40
N ASN A 719 1.89 -22.69 9.54
CA ASN A 719 0.51 -23.07 9.87
C ASN A 719 -0.22 -21.90 10.56
N ALA A 720 -0.25 -20.77 9.86
CA ALA A 720 -0.96 -19.54 10.22
C ALA A 720 -1.88 -19.11 9.08
N HIS A 721 -2.69 -18.09 9.35
CA HIS A 721 -3.62 -17.49 8.41
C HIS A 721 -3.47 -15.97 8.46
N HIS A 722 -3.44 -15.33 7.29
CA HIS A 722 -3.19 -13.91 7.11
C HIS A 722 -4.17 -13.32 6.09
N GLU A 723 -4.83 -12.21 6.43
CA GLU A 723 -5.63 -11.42 5.47
C GLU A 723 -5.48 -9.91 5.75
N LEU A 724 -5.66 -9.08 4.72
CA LEU A 724 -5.72 -7.63 4.88
C LEU A 724 -7.13 -7.20 5.33
N GLY A 725 -7.29 -6.94 6.62
CA GLY A 725 -8.55 -6.43 7.16
C GLY A 725 -8.81 -4.96 6.81
N VAL A 726 -7.77 -4.13 6.79
CA VAL A 726 -7.80 -2.74 6.33
C VAL A 726 -6.37 -2.24 6.08
N GLY A 727 -6.13 -1.56 4.97
CA GLY A 727 -4.90 -0.87 4.63
C GLY A 727 -5.22 0.50 4.07
N PHE A 728 -4.51 1.55 4.48
CA PHE A 728 -4.74 2.90 3.97
C PHE A 728 -3.53 3.81 4.19
N GLY A 729 -3.47 4.94 3.49
CA GLY A 729 -2.36 5.88 3.61
C GLY A 729 -2.05 6.56 2.28
N SER A 730 -0.78 6.78 1.97
CA SER A 730 -0.38 7.43 0.72
C SER A 730 0.97 6.95 0.18
N VAL A 731 1.09 6.95 -1.15
CA VAL A 731 2.34 6.81 -1.89
C VAL A 731 2.44 7.98 -2.88
N GLY A 732 3.56 8.71 -2.89
CA GLY A 732 3.74 9.75 -3.90
C GLY A 732 4.82 10.79 -3.61
N TYR A 733 4.87 11.79 -4.49
CA TYR A 733 5.89 12.83 -4.48
C TYR A 733 5.57 13.95 -3.47
N GLU A 734 6.56 14.29 -2.65
CA GLU A 734 6.56 15.45 -1.76
C GLU A 734 7.72 16.39 -2.09
N PRO A 735 7.47 17.67 -2.41
CA PRO A 735 8.53 18.64 -2.63
C PRO A 735 9.20 19.06 -1.31
N SER A 736 10.49 19.42 -1.38
CA SER A 736 11.17 20.06 -0.24
C SER A 736 10.73 21.51 -0.10
N VAL A 737 10.64 22.04 1.13
CA VAL A 737 10.20 23.43 1.40
C VAL A 737 11.30 24.20 2.14
N ASP A 738 11.82 25.23 1.49
CA ASP A 738 12.66 26.24 2.14
C ASP A 738 11.77 27.27 2.84
N THR A 739 11.95 27.48 4.15
CA THR A 739 11.16 28.43 4.94
C THR A 739 12.01 29.55 5.52
N PHE A 740 11.50 30.79 5.46
CA PHE A 740 12.06 31.92 6.20
C PHE A 740 11.04 32.35 7.25
N PHE A 741 11.42 32.39 8.52
CA PHE A 741 10.53 32.83 9.61
C PHE A 741 9.13 32.18 9.56
N GLY A 742 9.06 30.89 9.20
CA GLY A 742 7.87 30.06 9.13
C GLY A 742 6.87 30.37 8.01
N PHE A 743 7.25 31.15 6.99
CA PHE A 743 6.52 31.18 5.72
C PHE A 743 7.31 30.42 4.63
N PRO A 744 6.64 29.67 3.74
CA PRO A 744 7.30 29.04 2.59
C PRO A 744 7.91 30.08 1.65
N ARG A 745 9.23 30.02 1.47
CA ARG A 745 10.00 30.90 0.59
C ARG A 745 10.18 30.28 -0.80
N ALA A 746 10.45 28.98 -0.86
CA ALA A 746 10.53 28.24 -2.10
C ALA A 746 10.15 26.78 -1.86
N ILE A 747 9.59 26.13 -2.88
CA ILE A 747 9.64 24.67 -2.99
C ILE A 747 10.79 24.28 -3.91
N THR A 748 11.44 23.17 -3.61
CA THR A 748 12.56 22.60 -4.36
C THR A 748 12.33 21.10 -4.59
N PRO A 749 13.08 20.46 -5.51
CA PRO A 749 13.04 19.01 -5.70
C PRO A 749 13.15 18.24 -4.37
N GLY A 750 12.18 17.37 -4.14
CA GLY A 750 12.06 16.55 -2.93
C GLY A 750 12.27 15.07 -3.21
N GLY A 751 11.31 14.24 -2.78
CA GLY A 751 11.38 12.79 -2.91
C GLY A 751 10.01 12.13 -2.93
N THR A 752 10.00 10.81 -3.08
CA THR A 752 8.78 10.00 -3.02
C THR A 752 8.68 9.37 -1.63
N GLY A 753 7.54 9.50 -0.97
CA GLY A 753 7.24 8.88 0.31
C GLY A 753 6.23 7.74 0.18
N VAL A 754 6.33 6.75 1.07
CA VAL A 754 5.28 5.77 1.39
C VAL A 754 4.96 5.93 2.87
N ASN A 755 3.69 6.09 3.23
CA ASN A 755 3.26 6.13 4.63
C ASN A 755 1.90 5.44 4.73
N VAL A 756 1.86 4.26 5.34
CA VAL A 756 0.67 3.39 5.37
C VAL A 756 0.36 2.86 6.77
N TRP A 757 -0.93 2.65 7.01
CA TRP A 757 -1.50 2.00 8.19
C TRP A 757 -2.08 0.65 7.76
N VAL A 758 -1.80 -0.40 8.53
CA VAL A 758 -2.18 -1.77 8.20
C VAL A 758 -2.82 -2.47 9.40
N GLY A 759 -4.11 -2.75 9.30
CA GLY A 759 -4.87 -3.64 10.17
C GLY A 759 -4.95 -5.03 9.57
N ALA A 760 -3.99 -5.89 9.89
CA ALA A 760 -3.95 -7.28 9.43
C ALA A 760 -4.83 -8.20 10.30
N ILE A 761 -5.41 -9.24 9.70
CA ILE A 761 -6.08 -10.32 10.41
C ILE A 761 -5.11 -11.49 10.43
N ASN A 762 -4.56 -11.80 11.61
CA ASN A 762 -3.61 -12.91 11.78
C ASN A 762 -4.16 -13.91 12.78
N GLU A 763 -4.04 -15.21 12.53
CA GLU A 763 -4.27 -16.24 13.54
C GLU A 763 -3.44 -17.50 13.25
N MET A 764 -3.09 -18.27 14.29
CA MET A 764 -2.41 -19.55 14.12
C MET A 764 -3.44 -20.67 13.97
N GLY A 765 -3.17 -21.67 13.13
CA GLY A 765 -4.08 -22.82 12.94
C GLY A 765 -4.39 -23.58 14.24
N ASP A 766 -3.49 -23.51 15.24
CA ASP A 766 -3.60 -24.10 16.59
C ASP A 766 -3.92 -23.10 17.71
N GLY A 767 -4.11 -21.81 17.41
CA GLY A 767 -4.42 -20.77 18.39
C GLY A 767 -3.31 -20.38 19.38
N ILE A 768 -2.04 -20.79 19.18
CA ILE A 768 -0.96 -20.42 20.12
C ILE A 768 -0.61 -18.92 20.01
N ARG A 769 -0.93 -18.18 21.07
CA ARG A 769 -0.81 -16.71 21.13
C ARG A 769 0.61 -16.18 20.89
N ASP A 770 1.63 -16.79 21.48
CA ASP A 770 3.02 -16.32 21.33
C ASP A 770 3.49 -16.50 19.88
N ARG A 771 3.01 -17.54 19.17
CA ARG A 771 3.27 -17.71 17.74
C ARG A 771 2.53 -16.64 16.91
N LYS A 772 1.27 -16.32 17.24
CA LYS A 772 0.52 -15.20 16.63
C LYS A 772 1.19 -13.85 16.82
N ALA A 773 1.71 -13.55 18.01
CA ALA A 773 2.42 -12.31 18.30
C ALA A 773 3.71 -12.21 17.47
N ASN A 774 4.52 -13.28 17.47
CA ASN A 774 5.71 -13.36 16.63
C ASN A 774 5.36 -13.18 15.13
N PHE A 775 4.38 -13.94 14.60
CA PHE A 775 3.93 -13.85 13.21
C PHE A 775 3.47 -12.43 12.85
N SER A 776 2.69 -11.79 13.71
CA SER A 776 2.21 -10.41 13.50
C SER A 776 3.36 -9.40 13.42
N PHE A 777 4.39 -9.57 14.23
CA PHE A 777 5.61 -8.77 14.14
C PHE A 777 6.37 -9.01 12.82
N GLN A 778 6.43 -10.24 12.31
CA GLN A 778 7.03 -10.53 10.99
C GLN A 778 6.27 -9.80 9.88
N MET A 779 4.94 -9.79 9.96
CA MET A 779 4.09 -9.07 9.01
C MET A 779 4.29 -7.55 9.09
N GLY A 780 4.62 -6.99 10.25
CA GLY A 780 5.01 -5.59 10.38
C GLY A 780 6.40 -5.30 9.81
N MET A 781 7.37 -6.21 9.99
CA MET A 781 8.67 -6.13 9.31
C MET A 781 8.50 -6.14 7.78
N LEU A 782 7.71 -7.08 7.24
CA LEU A 782 7.41 -7.15 5.81
C LEU A 782 6.74 -5.86 5.32
N SER A 783 5.73 -5.38 6.06
CA SER A 783 5.05 -4.12 5.78
C SER A 783 6.08 -3.01 5.56
N SER A 784 7.07 -2.86 6.46
CA SER A 784 8.09 -1.82 6.32
C SER A 784 9.23 -2.14 5.33
N VAL A 785 9.46 -3.40 4.98
CA VAL A 785 10.32 -3.74 3.83
C VAL A 785 9.71 -3.19 2.54
N LEU A 786 8.42 -3.41 2.33
CA LEU A 786 7.75 -3.01 1.09
C LEU A 786 7.72 -1.49 0.89
N GLU A 787 7.76 -0.70 1.96
CA GLU A 787 7.74 0.78 1.88
C GLU A 787 8.97 1.40 1.22
N HIS A 788 10.12 0.71 1.24
CA HIS A 788 11.25 1.08 0.38
C HIS A 788 11.26 0.26 -0.90
N ALA A 789 11.00 -1.06 -0.81
CA ALA A 789 11.16 -1.96 -1.96
C ALA A 789 10.29 -1.59 -3.16
N VAL A 790 9.03 -1.12 -2.99
CA VAL A 790 8.20 -0.70 -4.13
C VAL A 790 8.75 0.55 -4.83
N LEU A 791 9.35 1.47 -4.08
CA LEU A 791 10.01 2.65 -4.64
C LEU A 791 11.29 2.26 -5.37
N GLU A 792 12.08 1.34 -4.81
CA GLU A 792 13.28 0.82 -5.46
C GLU A 792 12.93 0.04 -6.73
N GLN A 793 11.88 -0.79 -6.73
CA GLN A 793 11.37 -1.51 -7.91
C GLN A 793 10.92 -0.55 -9.00
N MET A 794 10.19 0.52 -8.66
CA MET A 794 9.65 1.48 -9.63
C MET A 794 10.71 2.43 -10.20
N PHE A 795 11.71 2.84 -9.41
CA PHE A 795 12.71 3.83 -9.81
C PHE A 795 14.09 3.25 -10.18
N SER A 796 14.35 1.97 -9.96
CA SER A 796 15.60 1.35 -10.42
C SER A 796 15.59 1.13 -11.93
N THR A 797 16.75 1.32 -12.55
CA THR A 797 17.05 0.87 -13.91
C THR A 797 18.19 -0.16 -13.85
N PRO A 798 18.44 -0.96 -14.91
CA PRO A 798 19.55 -1.92 -14.88
C PRO A 798 20.93 -1.23 -14.83
N ASP A 799 21.03 0.05 -15.21
CA ASP A 799 22.25 0.86 -15.12
C ASP A 799 22.41 1.58 -13.76
N SER A 800 21.29 1.84 -13.07
CA SER A 800 21.25 2.64 -11.85
C SER A 800 20.17 2.15 -10.89
N TYR A 801 20.59 1.46 -9.84
CA TYR A 801 19.73 1.09 -8.72
C TYR A 801 19.26 2.33 -7.94
N ALA A 802 17.96 2.38 -7.65
CA ALA A 802 17.37 3.35 -6.75
C ALA A 802 17.53 2.86 -5.31
N GLU A 803 18.13 3.67 -4.43
CA GLU A 803 18.28 3.35 -3.00
C GLU A 803 17.21 4.08 -2.18
N GLY A 804 16.22 3.33 -1.72
CA GLY A 804 15.18 3.78 -0.81
C GLY A 804 15.57 3.52 0.66
N VAL A 805 14.80 4.09 1.58
CA VAL A 805 14.95 3.84 3.02
C VAL A 805 13.59 3.59 3.66
N SER A 806 13.57 2.67 4.61
CA SER A 806 12.49 2.45 5.60
C SER A 806 13.14 2.08 6.93
N ALA A 807 12.36 1.85 7.98
CA ALA A 807 12.90 1.46 9.29
C ALA A 807 13.80 0.22 9.22
N VAL A 808 13.37 -0.79 8.46
CA VAL A 808 14.10 -2.06 8.30
C VAL A 808 15.37 -1.89 7.45
N LYS A 809 15.28 -1.16 6.33
CA LYS A 809 16.44 -0.86 5.47
C LYS A 809 17.48 -0.02 6.22
N ALA A 810 17.05 0.94 7.02
CA ALA A 810 17.95 1.77 7.83
C ALA A 810 18.69 0.97 8.92
N LEU A 811 18.03 -0.01 9.56
CA LEU A 811 18.69 -0.94 10.47
C LEU A 811 19.73 -1.81 9.74
N GLN A 812 19.42 -2.31 8.54
CA GLN A 812 20.35 -3.07 7.69
C GLN A 812 21.57 -2.22 7.28
N LEU A 813 21.34 -0.97 6.85
CA LEU A 813 22.41 -0.02 6.50
C LEU A 813 23.28 0.34 7.70
N ALA A 814 22.69 0.50 8.89
CA ALA A 814 23.43 0.75 10.12
C ALA A 814 24.32 -0.45 10.50
N GLN A 815 23.81 -1.69 10.37
CA GLN A 815 24.60 -2.93 10.54
C GLN A 815 25.78 -2.97 9.55
N HIS A 816 25.54 -2.68 8.26
CA HIS A 816 26.59 -2.64 7.24
C HIS A 816 27.64 -1.53 7.49
N GLN A 817 27.28 -0.48 8.24
CA GLN A 817 28.18 0.58 8.69
C GLN A 817 28.92 0.23 10.01
N GLY A 818 28.80 -1.00 10.52
CA GLY A 818 29.40 -1.42 11.80
C GLY A 818 28.76 -0.76 13.03
N GLN A 819 27.54 -0.22 12.91
CA GLN A 819 26.82 0.32 14.06
C GLN A 819 26.22 -0.79 14.92
N ARG A 820 26.06 -0.51 16.21
CA ARG A 820 25.34 -1.41 17.12
C ARG A 820 23.84 -1.24 16.95
N ILE A 821 23.15 -2.35 16.77
CA ILE A 821 21.69 -2.45 16.80
C ILE A 821 21.28 -2.87 18.21
N TYR A 822 20.58 -2.00 18.93
CA TYR A 822 20.12 -2.21 20.29
C TYR A 822 18.65 -2.65 20.31
N HIS A 823 18.33 -3.58 21.21
CA HIS A 823 16.94 -3.90 21.61
C HIS A 823 16.71 -3.36 23.01
N ILE A 824 15.91 -2.29 23.09
CA ILE A 824 15.62 -1.58 24.32
C ILE A 824 14.30 -2.10 24.89
N THR A 825 14.36 -2.53 26.14
CA THR A 825 13.24 -3.00 26.94
C THR A 825 13.12 -2.14 28.19
N LYS A 826 12.02 -2.29 28.95
CA LYS A 826 11.87 -1.61 30.24
C LYS A 826 13.00 -1.94 31.23
N ALA A 827 13.67 -3.10 31.09
CA ALA A 827 14.73 -3.58 31.98
C ALA A 827 16.11 -2.96 31.69
N ASN A 828 16.46 -2.70 30.42
CA ASN A 828 17.79 -2.21 30.03
C ASN A 828 17.83 -0.72 29.63
N GLN A 829 16.68 -0.06 29.44
CA GLN A 829 16.61 1.34 28.97
C GLN A 829 17.53 2.34 29.70
N ALA A 830 17.76 2.15 31.01
CA ALA A 830 18.59 3.05 31.81
C ALA A 830 20.08 2.99 31.44
N THR A 831 20.58 1.83 31.02
CA THR A 831 21.98 1.63 30.57
C THR A 831 22.10 1.78 29.05
N THR A 832 21.05 1.45 28.30
CA THR A 832 21.08 1.46 26.83
C THR A 832 20.81 2.83 26.20
N LEU A 833 19.83 3.61 26.68
CA LEU A 833 19.46 4.89 26.06
C LEU A 833 20.60 5.93 25.95
N PRO A 834 21.55 6.04 26.89
CA PRO A 834 22.70 6.96 26.75
C PRO A 834 23.59 6.69 25.54
N ASN A 835 23.57 5.46 24.99
CA ASN A 835 24.37 5.05 23.83
C ASN A 835 23.69 5.35 22.49
N ILE A 836 22.46 5.89 22.49
CA ILE A 836 21.71 6.18 21.27
C ILE A 836 21.80 7.68 20.98
N HIS A 837 22.24 8.02 19.76
CA HIS A 837 22.64 9.38 19.36
C HIS A 837 21.78 9.94 18.22
N GLN A 838 20.51 9.53 18.17
CA GLN A 838 19.54 9.96 17.18
C GLN A 838 18.97 11.36 17.48
N ASP A 839 18.17 11.89 16.55
CA ASP A 839 17.57 13.21 16.70
C ASP A 839 16.55 13.27 17.85
N SER A 840 16.26 14.48 18.33
CA SER A 840 15.43 14.68 19.53
C SER A 840 13.98 14.21 19.39
N LEU A 841 13.41 14.16 18.17
CA LEU A 841 12.07 13.60 17.98
C LEU A 841 12.12 12.09 18.15
N THR A 842 13.01 11.42 17.40
CA THR A 842 13.24 9.97 17.50
C THR A 842 13.46 9.53 18.95
N MET A 843 14.31 10.22 19.70
CA MET A 843 14.54 9.91 21.12
C MET A 843 13.31 10.14 22.02
N THR A 844 12.45 11.11 21.69
CA THR A 844 11.20 11.35 22.44
C THR A 844 10.20 10.22 22.21
N GLU A 845 10.02 9.79 20.95
CA GLU A 845 9.10 8.71 20.60
C GLU A 845 9.55 7.36 21.19
N ILE A 846 10.85 7.06 21.13
CA ILE A 846 11.46 5.89 21.78
C ILE A 846 11.14 5.86 23.28
N GLN A 847 11.29 7.00 23.98
CA GLN A 847 10.97 7.12 25.40
C GLN A 847 9.47 6.96 25.66
N GLN A 848 8.59 7.55 24.84
CA GLN A 848 7.14 7.38 24.92
C GLN A 848 6.72 5.91 24.76
N GLY A 849 7.30 5.20 23.79
CA GLY A 849 7.08 3.76 23.59
C GLY A 849 7.47 2.93 24.81
N LEU A 850 8.69 3.11 25.31
CA LEU A 850 9.20 2.40 26.50
C LEU A 850 8.37 2.70 27.76
N HIS A 851 7.91 3.95 27.94
CA HIS A 851 7.02 4.32 29.04
C HIS A 851 5.63 3.67 28.93
N ALA A 852 5.12 3.46 27.72
CA ALA A 852 3.89 2.70 27.44
C ALA A 852 4.07 1.17 27.49
N GLY A 853 5.25 0.68 27.88
CA GLY A 853 5.55 -0.75 27.98
C GLY A 853 5.79 -1.44 26.63
N LYS A 854 6.09 -0.68 25.58
CA LYS A 854 6.57 -1.22 24.30
C LYS A 854 8.07 -1.51 24.38
N GLU A 855 8.55 -2.28 23.42
CA GLU A 855 9.98 -2.54 23.20
C GLU A 855 10.46 -1.83 21.93
N VAL A 856 11.75 -1.55 21.85
CA VAL A 856 12.33 -0.72 20.77
C VAL A 856 13.52 -1.41 20.13
N ILE A 857 13.64 -1.34 18.80
CA ILE A 857 14.86 -1.71 18.07
C ILE A 857 15.39 -0.47 17.36
N VAL A 858 16.65 -0.11 17.58
CA VAL A 858 17.26 1.14 17.08
C VAL A 858 18.78 1.01 16.96
N HIS A 859 19.38 1.76 16.03
CA HIS A 859 20.83 1.82 15.84
C HIS A 859 21.49 3.05 16.51
N THR A 860 22.82 3.03 16.66
CA THR A 860 23.58 4.03 17.44
C THR A 860 23.49 5.47 16.91
N ASN A 861 23.81 5.69 15.63
CA ASN A 861 24.00 7.02 15.02
C ASN A 861 23.17 7.15 13.73
N PRO A 862 22.81 8.37 13.26
CA PRO A 862 22.10 8.52 11.99
C PRO A 862 22.84 7.87 10.80
N ILE A 863 22.12 7.12 9.98
CA ILE A 863 22.62 6.67 8.66
C ILE A 863 22.49 7.80 7.63
N SER A 864 23.07 7.62 6.44
CA SER A 864 22.82 8.48 5.29
C SER A 864 22.77 7.68 3.99
N VAL A 865 21.78 8.00 3.15
CA VAL A 865 21.58 7.54 1.77
C VAL A 865 21.25 8.78 0.91
N PRO A 866 21.18 8.69 -0.44
CA PRO A 866 20.79 9.82 -1.27
C PRO A 866 19.49 10.50 -0.79
N GLY A 867 19.60 11.79 -0.46
CA GLY A 867 18.50 12.64 0.00
C GLY A 867 17.95 12.37 1.41
N PHE A 868 18.46 11.39 2.16
CA PHE A 868 18.03 11.12 3.54
C PHE A 868 19.20 10.93 4.52
N THR A 869 19.12 11.59 5.67
CA THR A 869 20.00 11.39 6.82
C THR A 869 19.15 11.27 8.08
N GLY A 870 19.28 10.17 8.82
CA GLY A 870 18.39 9.92 9.95
C GLY A 870 18.48 8.52 10.56
N ALA A 871 17.55 8.23 11.45
CA ALA A 871 17.35 6.93 12.08
C ALA A 871 16.32 6.08 11.32
N GLY A 872 16.47 4.76 11.44
CA GLY A 872 15.37 3.80 11.39
C GLY A 872 15.20 3.14 12.76
N TYR A 873 13.96 3.01 13.22
CA TYR A 873 13.65 2.42 14.51
C TYR A 873 12.27 1.77 14.51
N ILE A 874 12.12 0.77 15.37
CA ILE A 874 10.88 0.00 15.50
C ILE A 874 10.44 0.13 16.95
N ILE A 875 9.17 0.47 17.18
CA ILE A 875 8.53 0.48 18.50
C ILE A 875 7.38 -0.53 18.46
N PHE A 876 7.48 -1.63 19.19
CA PHE A 876 6.54 -2.76 19.06
C PHE A 876 6.00 -3.26 20.39
N ASP A 877 4.83 -3.89 20.34
CA ASP A 877 4.17 -4.50 21.48
C ASP A 877 4.51 -6.01 21.56
N PRO A 878 5.35 -6.46 22.51
CA PRO A 878 5.77 -7.85 22.59
C PRO A 878 4.61 -8.82 22.89
N SER A 879 3.46 -8.33 23.38
CA SER A 879 2.30 -9.18 23.70
C SER A 879 1.47 -9.60 22.49
N ASN A 880 1.58 -8.87 21.37
CA ASN A 880 0.71 -9.06 20.20
C ASN A 880 1.36 -8.77 18.84
N GLY A 881 2.61 -8.28 18.81
CA GLY A 881 3.39 -8.06 17.59
C GLY A 881 3.02 -6.81 16.79
N SER A 882 2.07 -5.98 17.24
CA SER A 882 1.78 -4.69 16.61
C SER A 882 2.99 -3.76 16.72
N GLY A 883 3.24 -2.92 15.71
CA GLY A 883 4.46 -2.12 15.62
C GLY A 883 4.29 -0.79 14.90
N ALA A 884 5.12 0.17 15.29
CA ALA A 884 5.44 1.38 14.53
C ALA A 884 6.85 1.22 13.95
N TYR A 885 6.95 1.27 12.62
CA TYR A 885 8.19 1.11 11.87
C TYR A 885 8.54 2.49 11.31
N LYS A 886 9.48 3.18 11.94
CA LYS A 886 9.64 4.63 11.77
C LYS A 886 10.99 5.03 11.21
N ILE A 887 10.99 6.13 10.48
CA ILE A 887 12.20 6.86 10.07
C ILE A 887 12.23 8.28 10.69
N THR A 888 13.43 8.87 10.82
CA THR A 888 13.57 10.27 11.26
C THR A 888 12.67 11.20 10.46
N GLY A 889 11.97 12.08 11.17
CA GLY A 889 10.91 12.93 10.62
C GLY A 889 9.55 12.64 11.25
N GLY A 890 9.35 11.42 11.77
CA GLY A 890 8.11 10.98 12.42
C GLY A 890 7.20 10.15 11.51
N SER A 891 7.58 9.97 10.24
CA SER A 891 6.89 9.10 9.28
C SER A 891 6.94 7.64 9.73
N ASN A 892 5.84 6.91 9.54
CA ASN A 892 5.75 5.48 9.83
C ASN A 892 6.09 4.62 8.60
N GLY A 893 6.89 5.16 7.67
CA GLY A 893 7.15 4.49 6.41
C GLY A 893 8.39 4.90 5.64
N GLY A 894 8.36 4.66 4.33
CA GLY A 894 9.51 4.70 3.44
C GLY A 894 9.71 6.03 2.71
N PHE A 895 10.93 6.24 2.22
CA PHE A 895 11.33 7.43 1.47
C PHE A 895 12.37 7.10 0.39
N PHE A 896 12.31 7.78 -0.75
CA PHE A 896 13.28 7.73 -1.83
C PHE A 896 13.59 9.14 -2.37
N SER A 897 14.86 9.46 -2.62
CA SER A 897 15.24 10.72 -3.29
C SER A 897 16.55 10.58 -4.06
N GLY A 898 16.44 10.23 -5.35
CA GLY A 898 17.53 10.41 -6.32
C GLY A 898 17.50 11.82 -6.91
N LEU A 899 18.65 12.49 -7.04
CA LEU A 899 18.70 13.90 -7.46
C LEU A 899 18.12 14.15 -8.86
N ALA A 900 18.39 13.26 -9.82
CA ALA A 900 17.82 13.31 -11.16
C ALA A 900 16.30 13.03 -11.16
N PHE A 901 15.86 11.99 -10.44
CA PHE A 901 14.44 11.63 -10.32
C PHE A 901 13.62 12.70 -9.58
N GLY A 902 14.14 13.27 -8.50
CA GLY A 902 13.50 14.37 -7.78
C GLY A 902 13.40 15.63 -8.64
N LEU A 903 14.40 15.94 -9.47
CA LEU A 903 14.30 17.00 -10.48
C LEU A 903 13.24 16.68 -11.54
N MET A 904 13.18 15.43 -12.02
CA MET A 904 12.21 14.98 -13.02
C MET A 904 10.77 15.02 -12.50
N LEU A 905 10.53 14.60 -11.25
CA LEU A 905 9.22 14.68 -10.59
C LEU A 905 8.84 16.13 -10.26
N PHE A 906 9.81 16.96 -9.85
CA PHE A 906 9.58 18.40 -9.65
C PHE A 906 9.27 19.12 -10.97
N ALA A 907 9.92 18.72 -12.06
CA ALA A 907 9.64 19.19 -13.41
C ALA A 907 8.25 18.78 -13.89
N MET A 908 7.90 17.49 -13.78
CA MET A 908 6.56 16.99 -14.09
C MET A 908 5.49 17.71 -13.26
N LEU A 909 5.72 17.91 -11.96
CA LEU A 909 4.82 18.68 -11.10
C LEU A 909 4.71 20.16 -11.54
N ALA A 910 5.83 20.83 -11.81
CA ALA A 910 5.86 22.22 -12.27
C ALA A 910 5.10 22.41 -13.59
N ILE A 911 5.13 21.41 -14.48
CA ILE A 911 4.46 21.41 -15.78
C ILE A 911 3.00 20.92 -15.66
N ALA A 912 2.69 20.02 -14.73
CA ALA A 912 1.32 19.57 -14.44
C ALA A 912 0.44 20.66 -13.80
N PHE A 913 1.03 21.67 -13.15
CA PHE A 913 0.30 22.87 -12.72
C PHE A 913 -0.17 23.77 -13.88
N ILE A 914 0.30 23.52 -15.11
CA ILE A 914 0.19 24.43 -16.27
C ILE A 914 -0.80 23.91 -17.34
N THR A 915 -1.30 22.68 -17.23
CA THR A 915 -2.05 22.01 -18.31
C THR A 915 -3.52 22.44 -18.42
N GLY A 916 -3.74 23.73 -18.69
CA GLY A 916 -4.79 24.18 -19.60
C GLY A 916 -4.31 24.37 -21.05
N GLY A 917 -3.00 24.21 -21.32
CA GLY A 917 -2.39 24.52 -22.62
C GLY A 917 -1.36 23.50 -23.13
N ILE A 918 -1.52 23.09 -24.39
CA ILE A 918 -0.77 22.05 -25.12
C ILE A 918 0.75 22.29 -25.16
N ALA A 919 1.21 23.55 -25.16
CA ALA A 919 2.61 23.91 -25.36
C ALA A 919 3.57 23.46 -24.23
N GLY A 920 3.07 23.27 -23.00
CA GLY A 920 3.91 22.87 -21.85
C GLY A 920 4.26 21.38 -21.82
N LEU A 921 3.36 20.52 -22.33
CA LEU A 921 3.53 19.06 -22.33
C LEU A 921 4.66 18.64 -23.28
N ILE A 922 4.59 19.04 -24.56
CA ILE A 922 5.54 18.71 -25.64
C ILE A 922 7.00 18.71 -25.16
N VAL A 923 7.34 19.74 -24.38
CA VAL A 923 8.67 20.08 -23.93
C VAL A 923 9.13 19.28 -22.70
N ALA A 924 8.20 18.84 -21.84
CA ALA A 924 8.50 17.88 -20.76
C ALA A 924 8.87 16.50 -21.31
N LEU A 925 8.43 16.19 -22.53
CA LEU A 925 8.18 14.82 -22.98
C LEU A 925 9.18 14.36 -24.04
N ILE A 926 9.73 15.28 -24.86
CA ILE A 926 10.95 15.04 -25.65
C ILE A 926 12.12 14.66 -24.72
N LEU A 927 12.24 15.29 -23.54
CA LEU A 927 13.22 14.95 -22.51
C LEU A 927 13.06 13.51 -21.97
N ILE A 928 11.83 13.02 -21.84
CA ILE A 928 11.57 11.64 -21.42
C ILE A 928 11.94 10.68 -22.55
N GLY A 929 11.62 11.00 -23.81
CA GLY A 929 12.02 10.21 -24.98
C GLY A 929 13.53 10.03 -25.11
N GLN A 930 14.32 11.09 -24.90
CA GLN A 930 15.79 11.01 -25.01
C GLN A 930 16.46 10.26 -23.86
N ILE A 931 15.85 10.22 -22.66
CA ILE A 931 16.33 9.41 -21.53
C ILE A 931 15.83 7.95 -21.64
N ALA A 932 14.67 7.73 -22.27
CA ALA A 932 14.10 6.40 -22.51
C ALA A 932 14.84 5.61 -23.59
N LEU A 933 15.56 6.27 -24.51
CA LEU A 933 16.29 5.59 -25.60
C LEU A 933 17.52 4.78 -25.09
N PRO A 934 18.38 5.29 -24.19
CA PRO A 934 19.37 4.46 -23.48
C PRO A 934 18.73 3.33 -22.68
N ILE A 935 17.62 3.60 -21.97
CA ILE A 935 16.87 2.58 -21.20
C ILE A 935 16.38 1.46 -22.13
N TYR A 936 15.96 1.78 -23.36
CA TYR A 936 15.53 0.83 -24.39
C TYR A 936 16.68 0.00 -24.96
N VAL A 937 17.80 0.63 -25.35
CA VAL A 937 19.01 -0.09 -25.82
C VAL A 937 19.56 -1.02 -24.73
N MET A 938 19.45 -0.62 -23.46
CA MET A 938 19.87 -1.46 -22.33
C MET A 938 18.90 -2.62 -22.06
N HIS A 939 17.58 -2.41 -22.09
CA HIS A 939 16.60 -3.49 -21.88
C HIS A 939 16.76 -4.61 -22.92
N MET A 940 17.05 -4.24 -24.18
CA MET A 940 17.38 -5.18 -25.26
C MET A 940 18.68 -5.99 -25.02
N SER A 941 19.57 -5.54 -24.14
CA SER A 941 20.80 -6.26 -23.77
C SER A 941 20.66 -7.18 -22.55
N VAL A 942 19.62 -7.01 -21.73
CA VAL A 942 19.43 -7.78 -20.47
C VAL A 942 18.55 -9.03 -20.68
N TYR A 943 17.58 -8.99 -21.59
CA TYR A 943 16.78 -10.18 -21.95
C TYR A 943 17.41 -11.02 -23.08
N GLY A 944 18.63 -10.69 -23.51
CA GLY A 944 19.29 -11.27 -24.69
C GLY A 944 20.09 -12.56 -24.47
N ALA A 945 19.72 -13.39 -23.49
CA ALA A 945 20.49 -14.59 -23.12
C ALA A 945 19.81 -15.94 -23.46
N ASP A 946 18.59 -15.92 -23.97
CA ASP A 946 17.84 -17.12 -24.36
C ASP A 946 17.25 -16.94 -25.77
N GLU A 947 17.70 -17.73 -26.75
CA GLU A 947 17.18 -17.65 -28.12
C GLU A 947 15.75 -18.21 -28.23
N GLU A 948 15.36 -19.14 -27.36
CA GLU A 948 14.06 -19.81 -27.44
C GLU A 948 12.93 -18.86 -27.02
N LEU A 949 13.12 -18.15 -25.91
CA LEU A 949 12.21 -17.09 -25.46
C LEU A 949 12.12 -15.92 -26.46
N LYS A 950 13.26 -15.57 -27.06
CA LYS A 950 13.35 -14.50 -28.07
C LYS A 950 12.60 -14.88 -29.35
N ASN A 951 12.63 -16.15 -29.75
CA ASN A 951 11.88 -16.66 -30.89
C ASN A 951 10.38 -16.81 -30.58
N CYS A 952 9.98 -17.28 -29.39
CA CYS A 952 8.56 -17.29 -28.97
C CYS A 952 7.98 -15.85 -28.91
N TRP A 953 8.76 -14.86 -28.44
CA TRP A 953 8.32 -13.45 -28.47
C TRP A 953 8.26 -12.87 -29.90
N LEU A 954 9.26 -13.14 -30.75
CA LEU A 954 9.25 -12.66 -32.13
C LEU A 954 8.13 -13.30 -32.96
N ALA A 955 7.79 -14.56 -32.69
CA ALA A 955 6.60 -15.23 -33.23
C ALA A 955 5.31 -14.55 -32.74
N GLY A 956 5.14 -14.33 -31.44
CA GLY A 956 3.99 -13.60 -30.89
C GLY A 956 3.85 -12.17 -31.44
N PHE A 957 4.97 -11.47 -31.62
CA PHE A 957 5.03 -10.11 -32.17
C PHE A 957 4.70 -10.07 -33.68
N THR A 958 5.17 -11.05 -34.46
CA THR A 958 4.83 -11.16 -35.89
C THR A 958 3.41 -11.66 -36.13
N ILE A 959 2.88 -12.53 -35.27
CA ILE A 959 1.45 -12.91 -35.25
C ILE A 959 0.59 -11.69 -34.89
N GLY A 960 0.99 -10.90 -33.89
CA GLY A 960 0.30 -9.66 -33.51
C GLY A 960 0.29 -8.61 -34.62
N LEU A 961 1.42 -8.39 -35.30
CA LEU A 961 1.50 -7.50 -36.48
C LEU A 961 0.74 -8.05 -37.68
N GLY A 962 0.69 -9.37 -37.87
CA GLY A 962 -0.09 -10.01 -38.94
C GLY A 962 -1.60 -9.86 -38.74
N ILE A 963 -2.09 -10.07 -37.52
CA ILE A 963 -3.51 -9.93 -37.15
C ILE A 963 -3.92 -8.44 -37.16
N GLY A 964 -3.10 -7.56 -36.59
CA GLY A 964 -3.33 -6.10 -36.62
C GLY A 964 -3.29 -5.52 -38.03
N GLY A 965 -2.36 -5.98 -38.87
CA GLY A 965 -2.24 -5.57 -40.26
C GLY A 965 -3.44 -6.02 -41.12
N LEU A 966 -3.97 -7.22 -40.89
CA LEU A 966 -5.16 -7.69 -41.60
C LEU A 966 -6.43 -6.93 -41.20
N LEU A 967 -6.57 -6.57 -39.92
CA LEU A 967 -7.69 -5.77 -39.42
C LEU A 967 -7.64 -4.32 -39.92
N ALA A 968 -6.45 -3.73 -40.05
CA ALA A 968 -6.28 -2.42 -40.67
C ALA A 968 -6.58 -2.46 -42.19
N ALA A 969 -6.21 -3.54 -42.89
CA ALA A 969 -6.43 -3.71 -44.33
C ALA A 969 -7.90 -4.02 -44.72
N LEU A 970 -8.77 -4.33 -43.76
CA LEU A 970 -10.22 -4.55 -43.97
C LEU A 970 -11.07 -3.29 -43.74
N GLY A 971 -10.44 -2.15 -43.42
CA GLY A 971 -11.11 -0.87 -43.14
C GLY A 971 -11.45 0.01 -44.34
N GLU A 972 -10.91 -0.28 -45.54
CA GLU A 972 -11.17 0.50 -46.77
C GLU A 972 -11.68 -0.38 -47.93
N VAL A 973 -12.40 0.24 -48.87
CA VAL A 973 -13.44 -0.41 -49.68
C VAL A 973 -12.93 -1.12 -50.95
N GLY A 974 -13.12 -2.45 -50.99
CA GLY A 974 -13.73 -3.15 -52.14
C GLY A 974 -12.87 -3.64 -53.32
N VAL A 975 -12.92 -4.96 -53.58
CA VAL A 975 -13.18 -5.67 -54.86
C VAL A 975 -12.71 -7.15 -54.76
N LEU A 976 -13.41 -8.06 -55.47
CA LEU A 976 -13.32 -9.52 -55.32
C LEU A 976 -12.15 -10.24 -56.04
N ASN A 977 -11.87 -11.45 -55.53
CA ASN A 977 -11.44 -12.68 -56.24
C ASN A 977 -10.10 -12.72 -57.00
N ALA A 978 -9.08 -13.34 -56.39
CA ALA A 978 -8.01 -14.05 -57.13
C ALA A 978 -7.23 -15.13 -56.34
N LEU A 979 -7.15 -15.09 -55.00
CA LEU A 979 -6.13 -15.84 -54.22
C LEU A 979 -6.65 -16.95 -53.27
N GLY A 980 -7.91 -17.36 -53.41
CA GLY A 980 -8.62 -18.21 -52.45
C GLY A 980 -8.24 -19.69 -52.35
N VAL A 981 -7.06 -20.13 -52.83
CA VAL A 981 -6.63 -21.55 -52.75
C VAL A 981 -5.20 -21.70 -52.22
N ALA A 982 -4.23 -20.94 -52.75
CA ALA A 982 -2.83 -21.02 -52.28
C ALA A 982 -2.64 -20.52 -50.83
N GLY A 983 -3.49 -19.59 -50.36
CA GLY A 983 -3.44 -19.11 -48.98
C GLY A 983 -3.87 -20.14 -47.93
N ALA A 984 -4.72 -21.11 -48.30
CA ALA A 984 -5.24 -22.10 -47.35
C ALA A 984 -4.21 -23.18 -46.99
N GLU A 985 -3.44 -23.66 -47.97
CA GLU A 985 -2.36 -24.65 -47.73
C GLU A 985 -1.19 -24.04 -46.95
N TRP A 986 -0.88 -22.75 -47.18
CA TRP A 986 0.09 -22.02 -46.35
C TRP A 986 -0.43 -21.77 -44.93
N LEU A 987 -1.73 -21.51 -44.75
CA LEU A 987 -2.33 -21.37 -43.41
C LEU A 987 -2.24 -22.68 -42.62
N VAL A 988 -2.62 -23.83 -43.19
CA VAL A 988 -2.59 -25.11 -42.46
C VAL A 988 -1.15 -25.49 -42.10
N GLY A 989 -0.19 -25.38 -43.03
CA GLY A 989 1.22 -25.67 -42.75
C GLY A 989 1.88 -24.72 -41.74
N SER A 990 1.43 -23.47 -41.64
CA SER A 990 1.94 -22.52 -40.63
C SER A 990 1.23 -22.65 -39.28
N ILE A 991 -0.04 -23.07 -39.25
CA ILE A 991 -0.78 -23.36 -38.02
C ILE A 991 -0.24 -24.62 -37.33
N ASP A 992 0.03 -25.70 -38.06
CA ASP A 992 0.64 -26.91 -37.45
C ASP A 992 2.05 -26.63 -36.90
N GLY A 993 2.87 -25.86 -37.64
CA GLY A 993 4.20 -25.44 -37.18
C GLY A 993 4.19 -24.45 -36.00
N THR A 994 3.15 -23.62 -35.86
CA THR A 994 2.98 -22.74 -34.70
C THR A 994 2.36 -23.44 -33.50
N PHE A 995 1.59 -24.52 -33.70
CA PHE A 995 1.10 -25.33 -32.57
C PHE A 995 2.23 -26.10 -31.88
N ASP A 996 3.16 -26.71 -32.62
CA ASP A 996 4.29 -27.42 -32.00
C ASP A 996 5.25 -26.47 -31.26
N SER A 997 5.42 -25.22 -31.72
CA SER A 997 6.24 -24.21 -31.04
C SER A 997 5.49 -23.45 -29.92
N ALA A 998 4.16 -23.38 -29.95
CA ALA A 998 3.37 -22.97 -28.80
C ALA A 998 3.40 -24.03 -27.68
N ARG A 999 3.49 -25.31 -28.03
CA ARG A 999 3.52 -26.44 -27.08
C ARG A 999 4.81 -26.57 -26.28
N SER A 1000 5.90 -25.94 -26.74
CA SER A 1000 7.16 -25.80 -25.99
C SER A 1000 7.20 -24.55 -25.10
N CYS A 1001 6.25 -23.61 -25.25
CA CYS A 1001 6.20 -22.34 -24.52
C CYS A 1001 5.03 -22.28 -23.50
N PHE A 1002 4.42 -23.42 -23.13
CA PHE A 1002 3.39 -23.58 -22.08
C PHE A 1002 3.70 -24.73 -21.11
#